data_AF-A0A9D7S1Q1-F1
#
_entry.id   AF-A0A9D7S1Q1-F1
#
_cell.length_a   1.000
_cell.length_b   1.000
_cell.length_c   1.000
_cell.angle_alpha   90.00
_cell.angle_beta   90.00
_cell.angle_gamma   90.00
#
_symmetry.space_group_name_H-M   'P 1'
#
loop_
_entity.id
_entity.type
_entity.pdbx_description
1 polymer ?
#
loop_
_entity_poly.entity_id
_entity_poly.type
_entity_poly.pdbx_seq_one_letter_code
_entity_poly.pdbx_strand_id
1 'polypeptide(L)'
;MPSLRVLDVGLVIEPAGSVLFRTISFVLELDRVPSDAVSVTLETRDGSALAGQDYVRQEGLVVEFAPGETRASASVRIARDSLAEPAENFFLDADTPLGLTIADATGEAIIVASGTPLVVNSTADTDDGLCSPSAGGCTLREAIMNANASAAISEIAFAIPGTQTQVIRPLTPLPPLSRLLTINGYSQPGAVENTVSAGSGNALNSVIKVEIDGGLLSTGNGIKLCAGGTVRGLAIHSFADAAIAADCGVSNQPVAVLGNYLGLKSDGLTPAGNGFGVRAEPTDDGRAQTQFTTGELAIGFANAAARNLISANRVAAIAVAPRQRFVTTSIEGNLIGTDRSGNVPLANAAGIVFTQPHPRCITLLQVRDNVIAASSGDGLRMNVATPPLLPDSCVVQTPEPLTILHNRIGVGLDENAWMPNGGTAIRIDGVIARPPGFASGGDGNTLIGGRFADTQNLLLHQNGAAIVIVGAATRIPISGNRSLNGNQLVDLGGDGPTPNDPGDGDSGPNTLLNAPIPGLAVVDLAARVVRVNYTLDASFSGGDEPRVHLYRVGDTQELVAVDNSVVAGNNSIDLSLSSVIDAGDQLALSVVSPTLGSSELSPPLAVVGVTPALVAQSRLENATPLRATLSLTPAPSVPIAFAVSTRDGSAVAGSDYVALSSTVTLTPAQPSANIDITLLNDSAIENPETLIIDVVPANRGLGVAGVSAEAVIDDDDVRALDQNLYDTLHLSDINGRNGVRVQISGALANSDVRIVGSGDFVDGPEPDIVVSAARTWPSTAGGATATSLYVIPGAATPLPALVALDTSLRSTRINGFDRTLALTMGQVSGDARQELLVGEAYALAGAGRVTLVPGGLPVAGLSAAIVSMPGSRILAAANNAEEAQFGESVSFIGDFDGDGIGDFAATAPETSGSGQTSVNIVYGRAGSFPATLTIASNLAQGGARLVGDAQLSLNRMHVRGIGDFNGDGRNDLAIIGYGGCAVIVPGQAGGYTGRIPISGIAGLIRVCAPFMNEARTSHDRRPLAGATSTATAAPISSLARPRAPTVAVAHTSSMDAVRRPP
;
A
#
# COMPACT_ATOMS: atom_id res chain seq x y z
N MET A 1 23.56 -15.68 19.77
CA MET A 1 23.57 -14.61 20.79
C MET A 1 24.24 -13.40 20.17
N PRO A 2 23.62 -12.22 20.22
CA PRO A 2 24.27 -10.98 19.77
C PRO A 2 25.56 -10.74 20.55
N SER A 3 26.52 -10.07 19.93
CA SER A 3 27.82 -9.74 20.53
C SER A 3 27.95 -8.24 20.76
N LEU A 4 28.29 -7.87 21.98
CA LEU A 4 28.39 -6.50 22.47
C LEU A 4 29.78 -5.90 22.25
N ARG A 5 29.82 -4.60 21.98
CA ARG A 5 30.98 -3.73 22.21
C ARG A 5 30.58 -2.48 23.01
N VAL A 6 31.53 -1.95 23.78
CA VAL A 6 31.47 -0.62 24.39
C VAL A 6 32.32 0.32 23.53
N LEU A 7 31.78 1.48 23.15
CA LEU A 7 32.50 2.46 22.32
C LEU A 7 33.20 3.53 23.16
N ASP A 8 34.40 3.92 22.72
CA ASP A 8 35.18 5.02 23.27
C ASP A 8 34.43 6.36 23.21
N VAL A 9 34.75 7.25 24.15
CA VAL A 9 34.15 8.61 24.23
C VAL A 9 35.12 9.71 23.79
N GLY A 10 36.35 9.35 23.43
CA GLY A 10 37.38 10.27 22.96
C GLY A 10 37.81 11.27 24.03
N LEU A 11 38.21 12.48 23.60
CA LEU A 11 38.68 13.54 24.51
C LEU A 11 37.54 14.35 25.13
N VAL A 12 37.53 14.39 26.46
CA VAL A 12 36.57 15.07 27.31
C VAL A 12 37.30 16.11 28.16
N ILE A 13 36.92 17.38 28.04
CA ILE A 13 37.38 18.41 28.97
C ILE A 13 36.55 18.31 30.25
N GLU A 14 37.20 18.42 31.39
CA GLU A 14 36.57 18.57 32.70
C GLU A 14 35.48 19.66 32.79
N PRO A 15 34.69 19.68 33.88
CA PRO A 15 33.79 20.79 34.18
C PRO A 15 34.57 22.02 34.64
N ALA A 16 34.34 23.18 34.02
CA ALA A 16 34.97 24.44 34.40
C ALA A 16 34.08 25.30 35.31
N GLY A 17 34.69 26.27 36.01
CA GLY A 17 33.97 27.27 36.80
C GLY A 17 33.26 26.68 38.02
N SER A 18 31.97 26.98 38.20
CA SER A 18 31.17 26.48 39.34
C SER A 18 30.49 25.12 39.08
N VAL A 19 30.70 24.52 37.91
CA VAL A 19 30.15 23.19 37.59
C VAL A 19 31.03 22.14 38.27
N LEU A 20 30.43 21.21 39.02
CA LEU A 20 31.17 20.16 39.74
C LEU A 20 31.25 18.83 38.98
N PHE A 21 30.35 18.60 38.02
CA PHE A 21 30.28 17.37 37.23
C PHE A 21 29.85 17.65 35.79
N ARG A 22 30.45 16.95 34.84
CA ARG A 22 30.03 16.87 33.43
C ARG A 22 29.61 15.44 33.16
N THR A 23 28.41 15.23 32.64
CA THR A 23 27.99 13.89 32.20
C THR A 23 28.52 13.63 30.79
N ILE A 24 29.11 12.46 30.59
CA ILE A 24 29.40 11.88 29.27
C ILE A 24 28.63 10.57 29.12
N SER A 25 28.50 10.07 27.89
CA SER A 25 27.80 8.82 27.62
C SER A 25 28.66 7.92 26.75
N PHE A 26 28.99 6.73 27.26
CA PHE A 26 29.49 5.62 26.47
C PHE A 26 28.32 5.03 25.67
N VAL A 27 28.56 4.67 24.42
CA VAL A 27 27.58 3.97 23.58
C VAL A 27 27.89 2.49 23.60
N LEU A 28 26.85 1.67 23.74
CA LEU A 28 26.93 0.23 23.71
C LEU A 28 26.22 -0.28 22.47
N GLU A 29 26.85 -1.21 21.74
CA GLU A 29 26.36 -1.66 20.44
C GLU A 29 26.42 -3.19 20.31
N LEU A 30 25.35 -3.79 19.77
CA LEU A 30 25.25 -5.21 19.45
C LEU A 30 25.49 -5.45 17.95
N ASP A 31 26.20 -6.53 17.62
CA ASP A 31 26.46 -6.98 16.23
C ASP A 31 25.19 -7.34 15.43
N ARG A 32 24.08 -7.62 16.11
CA ARG A 32 22.77 -7.95 15.56
C ARG A 32 21.67 -7.67 16.58
N VAL A 33 20.44 -7.44 16.10
CA VAL A 33 19.27 -7.30 16.97
C VAL A 33 19.09 -8.57 17.83
N PRO A 34 18.82 -8.42 19.13
CA PRO A 34 18.43 -9.51 20.01
C PRO A 34 16.97 -9.94 19.74
N SER A 35 16.71 -11.26 19.74
CA SER A 35 15.34 -11.82 19.57
C SER A 35 14.47 -11.67 20.82
N ASP A 36 15.12 -11.61 21.97
CA ASP A 36 14.57 -11.54 23.33
C ASP A 36 15.39 -10.48 24.09
N ALA A 37 14.88 -9.89 25.17
CA ALA A 37 15.64 -8.86 25.89
C ALA A 37 17.02 -9.41 26.36
N VAL A 38 18.08 -8.65 26.10
CA VAL A 38 19.45 -8.98 26.52
C VAL A 38 19.99 -7.85 27.38
N SER A 39 20.91 -8.14 28.29
CA SER A 39 21.48 -7.13 29.17
C SER A 39 22.94 -7.37 29.50
N VAL A 40 23.61 -6.34 29.98
CA VAL A 40 24.98 -6.40 30.47
C VAL A 40 25.13 -5.52 31.72
N THR A 41 25.97 -5.93 32.65
CA THR A 41 26.39 -5.07 33.77
C THR A 41 27.72 -4.41 33.45
N LEU A 42 27.80 -3.11 33.74
CA LEU A 42 28.95 -2.26 33.49
C LEU A 42 29.55 -1.73 34.79
N GLU A 43 30.86 -1.58 34.80
CA GLU A 43 31.61 -0.91 35.85
C GLU A 43 32.73 -0.04 35.28
N THR A 44 33.06 1.05 35.95
CA THR A 44 34.19 1.90 35.56
C THR A 44 35.48 1.45 36.23
N ARG A 45 36.56 1.32 35.45
CA ARG A 45 37.90 0.99 35.93
C ARG A 45 38.86 2.16 35.71
N ASP A 46 39.70 2.39 36.72
CA ASP A 46 40.75 3.41 36.69
C ASP A 46 41.80 3.14 35.59
N GLY A 47 42.26 4.20 34.94
CA GLY A 47 43.37 4.19 33.99
C GLY A 47 44.55 4.97 34.55
N SER A 48 44.97 6.04 33.89
CA SER A 48 45.72 7.11 34.59
C SER A 48 44.80 7.99 35.45
N ALA A 49 43.57 8.23 35.02
CA ALA A 49 42.55 8.93 35.79
C ALA A 49 41.90 8.00 36.85
N LEU A 50 41.58 8.59 38.00
CA LEU A 50 41.17 7.91 39.24
C LEU A 50 39.75 8.27 39.68
N ALA A 51 38.98 7.24 40.00
CA ALA A 51 37.64 7.36 40.56
C ALA A 51 37.62 8.17 41.87
N GLY A 52 36.73 9.15 41.92
CA GLY A 52 36.54 10.04 43.07
C GLY A 52 37.38 11.32 43.02
N GLN A 53 38.36 11.40 42.12
CA GLN A 53 39.09 12.63 41.79
C GLN A 53 38.59 13.16 40.44
N ASP A 54 38.68 12.33 39.39
CA ASP A 54 38.57 12.79 38.00
C ASP A 54 37.25 12.35 37.36
N TYR A 55 36.69 11.24 37.83
CA TYR A 55 35.37 10.77 37.45
C TYR A 55 34.65 10.06 38.61
N VAL A 56 33.34 9.90 38.50
CA VAL A 56 32.52 9.22 39.51
C VAL A 56 32.31 7.76 39.13
N ARG A 57 32.97 6.88 39.90
CA ARG A 57 32.80 5.42 39.89
C ARG A 57 31.35 4.99 39.65
N GLN A 58 31.14 4.22 38.60
CA GLN A 58 29.92 3.45 38.36
C GLN A 58 30.26 1.98 38.63
N GLU A 59 29.41 1.28 39.38
CA GLU A 59 29.51 -0.15 39.65
C GLU A 59 28.10 -0.74 39.60
N GLY A 60 27.94 -1.92 39.00
CA GLY A 60 26.64 -2.58 38.92
C GLY A 60 25.62 -1.90 37.98
N LEU A 61 26.07 -1.09 37.01
CA LEU A 61 25.17 -0.41 36.07
C LEU A 61 24.64 -1.40 35.04
N VAL A 62 23.40 -1.86 35.22
CA VAL A 62 22.73 -2.74 34.25
C VAL A 62 22.22 -1.91 33.07
N VAL A 63 22.64 -2.30 31.87
CA VAL A 63 22.10 -1.80 30.59
C VAL A 63 21.34 -2.93 29.91
N GLU A 64 20.08 -2.68 29.60
CA GLU A 64 19.18 -3.60 28.90
C GLU A 64 18.98 -3.12 27.46
N PHE A 65 18.89 -4.07 26.54
CA PHE A 65 18.48 -3.89 25.14
C PHE A 65 17.17 -4.66 24.96
N ALA A 66 16.10 -3.95 24.61
CA ALA A 66 14.83 -4.58 24.29
C ALA A 66 14.92 -5.41 23.00
N PRO A 67 14.01 -6.37 22.76
CA PRO A 67 13.89 -7.03 21.46
C PRO A 67 13.71 -5.98 20.35
N GLY A 68 14.60 -5.96 19.36
CA GLY A 68 14.65 -4.92 18.33
C GLY A 68 15.73 -3.84 18.52
N GLU A 69 16.36 -3.73 19.68
CA GLU A 69 17.37 -2.68 19.94
C GLU A 69 18.80 -3.20 19.76
N THR A 70 19.58 -2.54 18.90
CA THR A 70 21.03 -2.79 18.75
C THR A 70 21.92 -1.84 19.54
N ARG A 71 21.38 -0.74 20.09
CA ARG A 71 22.17 0.28 20.78
C ARG A 71 21.56 0.72 22.10
N ALA A 72 22.42 0.95 23.08
CA ALA A 72 22.08 1.56 24.36
C ALA A 72 23.18 2.57 24.76
N SER A 73 23.01 3.28 25.88
CA SER A 73 24.05 4.18 26.39
C SER A 73 24.17 4.15 27.91
N ALA A 74 25.40 4.27 28.38
CA ALA A 74 25.77 4.31 29.79
C ALA A 74 26.38 5.67 30.13
N SER A 75 25.81 6.37 31.11
CA SER A 75 26.27 7.71 31.47
C SER A 75 27.24 7.70 32.65
N VAL A 76 28.41 8.31 32.47
CA VAL A 76 29.43 8.50 33.50
C VAL A 76 29.59 9.99 33.78
N ARG A 77 29.81 10.37 35.05
CA ARG A 77 30.06 11.77 35.42
C ARG A 77 31.55 11.99 35.61
N ILE A 78 32.14 12.85 34.79
CA ILE A 78 33.47 13.43 35.00
C ILE A 78 33.35 14.44 36.13
N ALA A 79 34.24 14.34 37.11
CA ALA A 79 34.32 15.24 38.25
C ALA A 79 35.13 16.48 37.90
N ARG A 80 35.02 17.53 38.72
CA ARG A 80 35.87 18.71 38.59
C ARG A 80 37.02 18.64 39.58
N ASP A 81 38.22 18.69 39.03
CA ASP A 81 39.47 18.93 39.72
C ASP A 81 39.91 20.43 39.56
N SER A 82 41.06 20.82 40.12
CA SER A 82 41.64 22.17 40.00
C SER A 82 43.16 22.20 39.74
N LEU A 83 43.76 21.04 39.54
CA LEU A 83 45.13 20.82 39.14
C LEU A 83 45.23 20.89 37.60
N ALA A 84 46.44 21.18 37.10
CA ALA A 84 46.70 21.23 35.67
C ALA A 84 47.50 19.98 35.31
N GLU A 85 46.81 18.99 34.76
CA GLU A 85 47.32 17.64 34.53
C GLU A 85 47.45 17.33 33.03
N PRO A 86 48.29 16.35 32.64
CA PRO A 86 48.33 15.84 31.26
C PRO A 86 46.98 15.22 30.86
N ALA A 87 46.88 14.75 29.61
CA ALA A 87 45.73 13.93 29.22
C ALA A 87 45.78 12.58 29.93
N GLU A 88 44.68 12.19 30.54
CA GLU A 88 44.53 10.97 31.32
C GLU A 88 43.38 10.12 30.80
N ASN A 89 43.30 8.84 31.17
CA ASN A 89 42.23 7.96 30.72
C ASN A 89 41.58 7.16 31.86
N PHE A 90 40.34 6.76 31.63
CA PHE A 90 39.67 5.72 32.40
C PHE A 90 38.80 4.87 31.46
N PHE A 91 38.29 3.76 31.98
CA PHE A 91 37.61 2.75 31.19
C PHE A 91 36.20 2.47 31.72
N LEU A 92 35.28 2.10 30.83
CA LEU A 92 34.01 1.47 31.16
C LEU A 92 34.07 0.02 30.66
N ASP A 93 34.14 -0.93 31.61
CA ASP A 93 34.22 -2.36 31.34
C ASP A 93 32.84 -3.02 31.44
N ALA A 94 32.61 -4.03 30.60
CA ALA A 94 31.42 -4.86 30.53
C ALA A 94 31.77 -6.31 30.92
N ASP A 95 31.16 -6.83 31.98
CA ASP A 95 31.57 -8.12 32.58
C ASP A 95 30.47 -9.20 32.58
N THR A 96 29.26 -8.90 33.06
CA THR A 96 28.21 -9.94 33.23
C THR A 96 27.12 -9.84 32.15
N PRO A 97 27.27 -10.54 31.00
CA PRO A 97 26.24 -10.57 29.96
C PRO A 97 25.10 -11.54 30.28
N LEU A 98 23.89 -11.21 29.83
CA LEU A 98 22.72 -12.07 29.82
C LEU A 98 22.13 -12.09 28.42
N GLY A 99 22.10 -13.27 27.79
CA GLY A 99 21.56 -13.45 26.43
C GLY A 99 22.48 -12.99 25.28
N LEU A 100 23.59 -12.32 25.59
CA LEU A 100 24.59 -11.80 24.65
C LEU A 100 26.00 -12.37 24.92
N THR A 101 26.91 -12.20 23.97
CA THR A 101 28.38 -12.37 24.12
C THR A 101 29.06 -11.02 24.14
N ILE A 102 30.30 -10.93 24.59
CA ILE A 102 31.07 -9.67 24.57
C ILE A 102 32.22 -9.83 23.56
N ALA A 103 32.24 -8.99 22.53
CA ALA A 103 33.31 -8.90 21.53
C ALA A 103 34.37 -7.88 21.94
N ASP A 104 33.92 -6.71 22.42
CA ASP A 104 34.77 -5.74 23.10
C ASP A 104 34.18 -5.41 24.48
N ALA A 105 34.97 -5.62 25.52
CA ALA A 105 34.54 -5.41 26.89
C ALA A 105 34.75 -3.97 27.35
N THR A 106 35.57 -3.16 26.68
CA THR A 106 36.17 -1.97 27.28
C THR A 106 36.06 -0.75 26.37
N GLY A 107 35.33 0.27 26.81
CA GLY A 107 35.40 1.61 26.18
C GLY A 107 36.35 2.54 26.96
N GLU A 108 37.18 3.30 26.26
CA GLU A 108 38.09 4.31 26.81
C GLU A 108 37.49 5.73 26.75
N ALA A 109 37.72 6.53 27.81
CA ALA A 109 37.47 7.96 27.80
C ALA A 109 38.72 8.71 28.26
N ILE A 110 39.17 9.68 27.46
CA ILE A 110 40.35 10.51 27.74
C ILE A 110 39.88 11.81 28.39
N ILE A 111 40.24 12.05 29.64
CA ILE A 111 39.98 13.31 30.35
C ILE A 111 41.17 14.26 30.14
N VAL A 112 40.89 15.55 29.97
CA VAL A 112 41.90 16.62 30.08
C VAL A 112 41.48 17.69 31.08
N ALA A 113 42.46 18.13 31.87
CA ALA A 113 42.29 19.16 32.88
C ALA A 113 41.64 20.44 32.34
N SER A 114 40.80 21.06 33.17
CA SER A 114 40.13 22.34 32.91
C SER A 114 41.08 23.54 33.04
N GLY A 115 42.10 23.60 32.17
CA GLY A 115 42.97 24.76 32.01
C GLY A 115 42.16 26.03 31.67
N THR A 116 42.67 27.21 32.06
CA THR A 116 42.00 28.48 31.71
C THR A 116 41.89 28.61 30.19
N PRO A 117 40.67 28.69 29.61
CA PRO A 117 40.51 28.77 28.18
C PRO A 117 41.05 30.11 27.66
N LEU A 118 41.64 30.10 26.47
CA LEU A 118 41.86 31.36 25.75
C LEU A 118 40.54 31.82 25.18
N VAL A 119 40.08 32.99 25.61
CA VAL A 119 38.77 33.54 25.23
C VAL A 119 38.94 34.55 24.09
N VAL A 120 38.59 34.14 22.87
CA VAL A 120 38.46 35.03 21.72
C VAL A 120 37.34 36.03 22.01
N ASN A 121 37.67 37.32 22.05
CA ASN A 121 36.72 38.40 22.35
C ASN A 121 36.70 39.50 21.29
N SER A 122 37.43 39.31 20.18
CA SER A 122 37.49 40.23 19.04
C SER A 122 37.21 39.48 17.73
N THR A 123 36.49 40.12 16.80
CA THR A 123 36.29 39.62 15.43
C THR A 123 37.42 40.02 14.47
N ALA A 124 38.42 40.75 14.96
CA ALA A 124 39.57 41.14 14.16
C ALA A 124 40.47 39.94 13.80
N ASP A 125 41.39 40.17 12.86
CA ASP A 125 42.46 39.24 12.50
C ASP A 125 43.82 39.95 12.61
N THR A 126 44.09 40.52 13.78
CA THR A 126 45.40 41.07 14.14
C THR A 126 46.36 39.97 14.56
N ASP A 127 47.63 40.34 14.62
CA ASP A 127 48.70 39.54 15.21
C ASP A 127 49.63 40.49 15.97
N ASP A 128 49.19 40.92 17.16
CA ASP A 128 50.03 41.72 18.07
C ASP A 128 50.83 40.84 19.07
N GLY A 129 50.66 39.52 18.97
CA GLY A 129 51.30 38.51 19.81
C GLY A 129 50.65 38.30 21.18
N LEU A 130 49.61 39.05 21.57
CA LEU A 130 49.06 39.05 22.92
C LEU A 130 47.54 38.79 22.94
N CYS A 131 47.14 37.60 23.40
CA CYS A 131 45.73 37.34 23.74
C CYS A 131 45.35 38.07 25.04
N SER A 132 45.08 39.38 24.98
CA SER A 132 44.84 40.25 26.15
C SER A 132 43.64 41.20 25.98
N PRO A 133 42.81 41.44 27.02
CA PRO A 133 41.71 42.42 26.96
C PRO A 133 42.13 43.88 26.73
N SER A 134 43.41 44.22 26.92
CA SER A 134 43.91 45.60 26.90
C SER A 134 44.67 46.01 25.63
N ALA A 135 44.79 45.12 24.64
CA ALA A 135 45.44 45.39 23.35
C ALA A 135 44.65 44.65 22.25
N GLY A 136 43.88 45.37 21.42
CA GLY A 136 43.09 44.80 20.31
C GLY A 136 41.90 43.88 20.68
N GLY A 137 41.93 43.27 21.86
CA GLY A 137 41.17 42.08 22.19
C GLY A 137 41.85 40.83 21.62
N CYS A 138 41.62 39.67 22.23
CA CYS A 138 42.17 38.42 21.73
C CYS A 138 41.41 37.97 20.47
N THR A 139 42.10 37.90 19.34
CA THR A 139 41.57 37.35 18.08
C THR A 139 41.73 35.83 18.03
N LEU A 140 41.03 35.19 17.08
CA LEU A 140 41.19 33.75 16.85
C LEU A 140 42.62 33.37 16.42
N ARG A 141 43.32 34.24 15.67
CA ARG A 141 44.71 34.02 15.27
C ARG A 141 45.63 34.01 16.47
N GLU A 142 45.58 35.05 17.30
CA GLU A 142 46.40 35.14 18.51
C GLU A 142 46.05 34.02 19.51
N ALA A 143 44.77 33.63 19.62
CA ALA A 143 44.36 32.50 20.44
C ALA A 143 44.98 31.17 19.95
N ILE A 144 44.97 30.88 18.65
CA ILE A 144 45.61 29.69 18.09
C ILE A 144 47.13 29.72 18.33
N MET A 145 47.80 30.86 18.12
CA MET A 145 49.25 30.98 18.34
C MET A 145 49.64 30.80 19.81
N ASN A 146 48.95 31.48 20.73
CA ASN A 146 49.19 31.37 22.17
C ASN A 146 48.85 29.97 22.70
N ALA A 147 47.79 29.35 22.18
CA ALA A 147 47.47 27.96 22.49
C ALA A 147 48.58 27.02 22.01
N ASN A 148 49.03 27.12 20.76
CA ASN A 148 50.14 26.31 20.24
C ASN A 148 51.44 26.46 21.07
N ALA A 149 51.70 27.64 21.63
CA ALA A 149 52.87 27.93 22.44
C ALA A 149 52.81 27.41 23.90
N SER A 150 51.64 26.97 24.39
CA SER A 150 51.47 26.54 25.79
C SER A 150 50.57 25.32 25.93
N ALA A 151 51.14 24.25 26.50
CA ALA A 151 50.43 23.02 26.82
C ALA A 151 49.38 23.16 27.94
N ALA A 152 49.43 24.23 28.75
CA ALA A 152 48.52 24.45 29.88
C ALA A 152 47.12 24.96 29.47
N ILE A 153 46.94 25.32 28.21
CA ILE A 153 45.62 25.63 27.63
C ILE A 153 45.04 24.31 27.11
N SER A 154 43.75 24.02 27.31
CA SER A 154 43.08 22.86 26.69
C SER A 154 41.92 23.25 25.77
N GLU A 155 41.49 24.52 25.82
CA GLU A 155 40.35 25.05 25.08
C GLU A 155 40.59 26.47 24.55
N ILE A 156 40.13 26.72 23.33
CA ILE A 156 39.88 28.06 22.77
C ILE A 156 38.37 28.28 22.80
N ALA A 157 37.95 29.23 23.63
CA ALA A 157 36.57 29.65 23.83
C ALA A 157 36.29 31.01 23.16
N PHE A 158 35.04 31.42 23.12
CA PHE A 158 34.57 32.67 22.52
C PHE A 158 33.68 33.43 23.51
N ALA A 159 33.91 34.73 23.64
CA ALA A 159 33.05 35.66 24.37
C ALA A 159 33.07 37.04 23.69
N ILE A 160 32.88 37.03 22.37
CA ILE A 160 32.88 38.24 21.54
C ILE A 160 31.66 39.10 21.90
N PRO A 161 31.81 40.38 22.25
CA PRO A 161 30.70 41.23 22.70
C PRO A 161 29.58 41.40 21.66
N GLY A 162 28.33 41.24 22.09
CA GLY A 162 27.12 41.42 21.28
C GLY A 162 26.23 40.18 21.25
N THR A 163 24.96 40.37 20.85
CA THR A 163 23.91 39.32 20.84
C THR A 163 23.66 38.71 19.46
N GLN A 164 24.11 39.40 18.41
CA GLN A 164 24.10 38.95 17.02
C GLN A 164 25.17 37.88 16.75
N THR A 165 25.09 37.19 15.61
CA THR A 165 26.17 36.32 15.15
C THR A 165 27.45 37.14 14.93
N GLN A 166 28.56 36.61 15.39
CA GLN A 166 29.88 37.22 15.36
C GLN A 166 30.67 36.64 14.18
N VAL A 167 31.08 37.48 13.24
CA VAL A 167 31.73 37.04 11.99
C VAL A 167 33.20 37.41 12.02
N ILE A 168 34.07 36.40 12.10
CA ILE A 168 35.52 36.53 12.03
C ILE A 168 35.94 36.40 10.56
N ARG A 169 36.76 37.35 10.08
CA ARG A 169 37.21 37.41 8.68
C ARG A 169 38.73 37.41 8.60
N PRO A 170 39.37 36.24 8.45
CA PRO A 170 40.82 36.16 8.30
C PRO A 170 41.31 36.92 7.06
N LEU A 171 42.32 37.76 7.24
CA LEU A 171 43.03 38.51 6.19
C LEU A 171 44.16 37.69 5.57
N THR A 172 44.66 36.69 6.30
CA THR A 172 45.60 35.67 5.84
C THR A 172 45.14 34.28 6.33
N PRO A 173 45.63 33.16 5.78
CA PRO A 173 45.32 31.84 6.33
C PRO A 173 45.59 31.76 7.83
N LEU A 174 44.67 31.14 8.59
CA LEU A 174 44.86 30.96 10.03
C LEU A 174 46.03 30.01 10.31
N PRO A 175 46.76 30.16 11.43
CA PRO A 175 47.83 29.23 11.79
C PRO A 175 47.26 27.83 12.02
N PRO A 176 48.01 26.76 11.69
CA PRO A 176 47.58 25.41 12.02
C PRO A 176 47.60 25.15 13.54
N LEU A 177 46.67 24.34 14.02
CA LEU A 177 46.72 23.76 15.36
C LEU A 177 47.78 22.64 15.41
N SER A 178 48.83 22.88 16.17
CA SER A 178 50.02 22.03 16.30
C SER A 178 50.04 21.18 17.57
N ARG A 179 48.93 21.16 18.33
CA ARG A 179 48.71 20.25 19.45
C ARG A 179 47.22 19.96 19.66
N LEU A 180 46.93 18.91 20.43
CA LEU A 180 45.60 18.52 20.88
C LEU A 180 44.97 19.62 21.76
N LEU A 181 43.84 20.16 21.32
CA LEU A 181 42.96 21.07 22.08
C LEU A 181 41.55 21.12 21.49
N THR A 182 40.60 21.74 22.17
CA THR A 182 39.26 22.02 21.64
C THR A 182 39.09 23.48 21.21
N ILE A 183 38.56 23.74 20.02
CA ILE A 183 37.95 25.03 19.65
C ILE A 183 36.44 24.90 19.85
N ASN A 184 35.88 25.67 20.79
CA ASN A 184 34.49 25.52 21.24
C ASN A 184 33.64 26.77 20.95
N GLY A 185 33.05 26.86 19.77
CA GLY A 185 32.11 27.92 19.39
C GLY A 185 30.84 27.97 20.24
N TYR A 186 30.44 26.86 20.89
CA TYR A 186 29.29 26.83 21.81
C TYR A 186 29.53 27.58 23.12
N SER A 187 30.77 27.99 23.42
CA SER A 187 31.06 28.87 24.55
C SER A 187 30.62 30.33 24.31
N GLN A 188 30.38 30.75 23.06
CA GLN A 188 29.90 32.09 22.73
C GLN A 188 28.52 32.34 23.37
N PRO A 189 28.34 33.44 24.13
CA PRO A 189 27.05 33.78 24.74
C PRO A 189 25.88 33.75 23.75
N GLY A 190 24.87 32.93 24.07
CA GLY A 190 23.67 32.73 23.25
C GLY A 190 23.80 31.66 22.16
N ALA A 191 24.91 30.91 22.11
CA ALA A 191 24.98 29.65 21.37
C ALA A 191 24.29 28.52 22.16
N VAL A 192 23.80 27.49 21.46
CA VAL A 192 23.07 26.35 22.04
C VAL A 192 23.42 25.09 21.27
N GLU A 193 23.83 24.03 21.99
CA GLU A 193 24.11 22.72 21.40
C GLU A 193 22.83 22.03 20.88
N ASN A 194 22.96 21.22 19.83
CA ASN A 194 21.82 20.45 19.33
C ASN A 194 21.43 19.36 20.34
N THR A 195 20.14 19.28 20.70
CA THR A 195 19.59 18.27 21.62
C THR A 195 18.77 17.20 20.91
N VAL A 196 18.61 17.31 19.59
CA VAL A 196 17.86 16.37 18.75
C VAL A 196 18.79 15.24 18.27
N SER A 197 18.55 14.00 18.71
CA SER A 197 19.42 12.87 18.38
C SER A 197 19.45 12.54 16.89
N ALA A 198 20.53 11.87 16.44
CA ALA A 198 20.55 11.19 15.17
C ALA A 198 19.38 10.17 15.09
N GLY A 199 18.91 9.87 13.88
CA GLY A 199 17.77 8.97 13.63
C GLY A 199 16.37 9.51 13.97
N SER A 200 16.23 10.56 14.80
CA SER A 200 14.93 11.04 15.31
C SER A 200 13.95 11.66 14.31
N GLY A 201 14.28 11.72 13.00
CA GLY A 201 13.48 12.38 11.96
C GLY A 201 13.36 13.90 12.10
N ASN A 202 13.96 14.51 13.13
CA ASN A 202 13.75 15.92 13.50
C ASN A 202 14.93 16.83 13.09
N ALA A 203 14.58 18.06 12.72
CA ALA A 203 15.49 19.13 12.34
C ALA A 203 16.49 19.52 13.45
N LEU A 204 17.63 20.10 13.07
CA LEU A 204 18.60 20.65 14.01
C LEU A 204 18.00 21.82 14.82
N ASN A 205 18.19 21.78 16.14
CA ASN A 205 17.82 22.86 17.05
C ASN A 205 19.02 23.64 17.64
N SER A 206 20.24 23.37 17.18
CA SER A 206 21.43 24.14 17.56
C SER A 206 21.31 25.62 17.16
N VAL A 207 21.96 26.47 17.95
CA VAL A 207 22.14 27.89 17.69
C VAL A 207 23.64 28.17 17.59
N ILE A 208 24.12 28.44 16.38
CA ILE A 208 25.50 28.84 16.12
C ILE A 208 25.60 30.36 16.25
N LYS A 209 26.66 30.85 16.90
CA LYS A 209 26.90 32.31 17.11
C LYS A 209 28.23 32.83 16.60
N VAL A 210 29.11 31.95 16.11
CA VAL A 210 30.41 32.33 15.55
C VAL A 210 30.50 31.82 14.12
N GLU A 211 30.70 32.75 13.18
CA GLU A 211 31.03 32.50 11.78
C GLU A 211 32.51 32.76 11.55
N ILE A 212 33.19 31.87 10.82
CA ILE A 212 34.51 32.09 10.24
C ILE A 212 34.32 32.18 8.72
N ASP A 213 34.48 33.39 8.19
CA ASP A 213 34.22 33.75 6.79
C ASP A 213 35.55 33.90 6.03
N GLY A 214 35.87 32.89 5.22
CA GLY A 214 37.06 32.84 4.37
C GLY A 214 37.00 33.72 3.13
N GLY A 215 35.91 34.47 2.89
CA GLY A 215 35.66 35.20 1.63
C GLY A 215 36.63 36.33 1.27
N LEU A 216 37.60 36.64 2.14
CA LEU A 216 38.72 37.55 1.85
C LEU A 216 40.00 36.83 1.37
N LEU A 217 40.05 35.50 1.48
CA LEU A 217 41.20 34.68 1.11
C LEU A 217 41.02 34.07 -0.29
N SER A 218 42.09 34.08 -1.09
CA SER A 218 42.15 33.37 -2.37
C SER A 218 42.62 31.92 -2.25
N THR A 219 43.27 31.56 -1.13
CA THR A 219 43.77 30.22 -0.81
C THR A 219 43.75 29.97 0.69
N GLY A 220 43.76 28.69 1.10
CA GLY A 220 43.81 28.29 2.50
C GLY A 220 42.52 27.68 3.03
N ASN A 221 42.65 27.04 4.20
CA ASN A 221 41.59 26.36 4.93
C ASN A 221 41.05 27.24 6.06
N GLY A 222 39.87 26.89 6.59
CA GLY A 222 39.32 27.53 7.79
C GLY A 222 40.12 27.19 9.04
N ILE A 223 39.94 25.98 9.57
CA ILE A 223 40.76 25.45 10.65
C ILE A 223 41.61 24.29 10.13
N LYS A 224 42.92 24.30 10.39
CA LYS A 224 43.84 23.22 10.01
C LYS A 224 44.38 22.52 11.26
N LEU A 225 44.05 21.24 11.40
CA LEU A 225 44.39 20.36 12.52
C LEU A 225 45.63 19.52 12.15
N CYS A 226 46.76 19.79 12.79
CA CYS A 226 48.01 19.07 12.54
C CYS A 226 48.41 18.08 13.64
N ALA A 227 47.76 18.12 14.81
CA ALA A 227 48.15 17.28 15.94
C ALA A 227 46.97 16.78 16.78
N GLY A 228 45.88 16.40 16.10
CA GLY A 228 44.59 16.12 16.74
C GLY A 228 43.87 17.40 17.15
N GLY A 229 42.69 17.24 17.76
CA GLY A 229 41.88 18.34 18.28
C GLY A 229 40.40 18.21 17.94
N THR A 230 39.58 18.92 18.72
CA THR A 230 38.13 19.00 18.57
C THR A 230 37.74 20.36 18.02
N VAL A 231 36.92 20.42 16.98
CA VAL A 231 36.29 21.66 16.50
C VAL A 231 34.78 21.52 16.63
N ARG A 232 34.13 22.43 17.37
CA ARG A 232 32.68 22.37 17.60
C ARG A 232 31.99 23.73 17.66
N GLY A 233 30.71 23.76 17.25
CA GLY A 233 29.83 24.92 17.43
C GLY A 233 30.15 26.14 16.55
N LEU A 234 30.83 25.95 15.43
CA LEU A 234 31.19 27.01 14.48
C LEU A 234 30.42 26.88 13.17
N ALA A 235 30.17 28.02 12.52
CA ALA A 235 29.85 28.08 11.10
C ALA A 235 31.13 28.44 10.32
N ILE A 236 31.62 27.59 9.42
CA ILE A 236 32.88 27.81 8.70
C ILE A 236 32.60 27.74 7.19
N HIS A 237 32.81 28.87 6.51
CA HIS A 237 32.31 29.03 5.15
C HIS A 237 33.21 29.93 4.28
N SER A 238 32.98 29.88 2.98
CA SER A 238 33.60 30.73 1.95
C SER A 238 35.12 30.59 1.81
N PHE A 239 35.73 29.55 2.36
CA PHE A 239 37.12 29.21 2.08
C PHE A 239 37.29 28.68 0.66
N ALA A 240 38.43 28.98 0.03
CA ALA A 240 38.79 28.43 -1.27
C ALA A 240 38.91 26.89 -1.19
N ASP A 241 39.48 26.41 -0.08
CA ASP A 241 39.86 25.01 0.17
C ASP A 241 38.92 24.33 1.19
N ALA A 242 39.40 23.63 2.22
CA ALA A 242 38.52 22.99 3.21
C ALA A 242 38.07 23.95 4.34
N ALA A 243 36.86 23.75 4.86
CA ALA A 243 36.41 24.41 6.09
C ALA A 243 37.25 23.91 7.29
N ILE A 244 37.41 22.59 7.39
CA ILE A 244 38.31 21.93 8.34
C ILE A 244 39.23 20.96 7.58
N ALA A 245 40.55 21.13 7.74
CA ALA A 245 41.57 20.27 7.15
C ALA A 245 42.34 19.51 8.24
N ALA A 246 42.46 18.19 8.11
CA ALA A 246 43.21 17.30 9.00
C ALA A 246 44.32 16.58 8.21
N ASP A 247 45.09 17.34 7.42
CA ASP A 247 45.95 16.82 6.35
C ASP A 247 47.48 16.96 6.62
N CYS A 248 47.90 17.43 7.80
CA CYS A 248 49.32 17.77 8.06
C CYS A 248 50.25 16.59 8.38
N GLY A 249 49.72 15.51 8.97
CA GLY A 249 50.48 14.30 9.28
C GLY A 249 51.21 14.22 10.63
N VAL A 250 51.54 12.97 11.01
CA VAL A 250 52.36 12.52 12.16
C VAL A 250 51.88 12.89 13.57
N SER A 251 50.63 12.56 13.89
CA SER A 251 50.12 12.66 15.26
C SER A 251 49.09 11.59 15.58
N ASN A 252 49.42 10.65 16.48
CA ASN A 252 48.51 9.60 16.97
C ASN A 252 47.31 10.13 17.79
N GLN A 253 47.08 11.45 17.82
CA GLN A 253 46.00 12.08 18.58
C GLN A 253 44.68 12.08 17.78
N PRO A 254 43.52 12.00 18.45
CA PRO A 254 42.22 11.98 17.80
C PRO A 254 41.85 13.34 17.19
N VAL A 255 41.07 13.32 16.11
CA VAL A 255 40.45 14.47 15.45
C VAL A 255 38.94 14.33 15.55
N ALA A 256 38.26 15.34 16.11
CA ALA A 256 36.81 15.36 16.24
C ALA A 256 36.19 16.63 15.61
N VAL A 257 35.24 16.45 14.70
CA VAL A 257 34.46 17.52 14.08
C VAL A 257 33.01 17.35 14.50
N LEU A 258 32.52 18.21 15.39
CA LEU A 258 31.28 17.98 16.14
C LEU A 258 30.33 19.18 16.10
N GLY A 259 29.11 19.03 15.58
CA GLY A 259 28.07 20.05 15.70
C GLY A 259 28.38 21.38 15.01
N ASN A 260 29.10 21.36 13.87
CA ASN A 260 29.46 22.55 13.09
C ASN A 260 28.58 22.70 11.84
N TYR A 261 28.47 23.92 11.32
CA TYR A 261 27.85 24.22 10.02
C TYR A 261 28.97 24.52 9.00
N LEU A 262 29.22 23.62 8.05
CA LEU A 262 30.37 23.68 7.14
C LEU A 262 29.90 23.94 5.70
N GLY A 263 30.13 25.17 5.24
CA GLY A 263 29.68 25.67 3.93
C GLY A 263 28.34 26.42 3.93
N LEU A 264 27.69 26.52 5.10
CA LEU A 264 26.54 27.39 5.34
C LEU A 264 26.87 28.48 6.36
N LYS A 265 26.04 29.52 6.44
CA LYS A 265 26.05 30.49 7.53
C LYS A 265 25.44 29.93 8.81
N SER A 266 25.56 30.67 9.92
CA SER A 266 25.03 30.31 11.25
C SER A 266 23.50 30.08 11.29
N ASP A 267 22.76 30.57 10.30
CA ASP A 267 21.32 30.32 10.17
C ASP A 267 20.99 28.87 9.80
N GLY A 268 21.94 28.13 9.21
CA GLY A 268 21.77 26.76 8.69
C GLY A 268 20.94 26.69 7.40
N LEU A 269 20.75 27.83 6.71
CA LEU A 269 19.89 27.99 5.54
C LEU A 269 20.62 28.68 4.37
N THR A 270 21.47 29.67 4.66
CA THR A 270 22.15 30.47 3.62
C THR A 270 23.42 29.75 3.13
N PRO A 271 23.49 29.35 1.84
CA PRO A 271 24.67 28.71 1.28
C PRO A 271 25.84 29.70 1.12
N ALA A 272 27.02 29.26 1.53
CA ALA A 272 28.25 30.05 1.52
C ALA A 272 29.49 29.15 1.27
N GLY A 273 29.34 28.14 0.41
CA GLY A 273 30.22 26.96 0.29
C GLY A 273 31.74 27.17 0.37
N ASN A 274 32.43 26.18 0.94
CA ASN A 274 33.88 26.03 0.83
C ASN A 274 34.25 25.23 -0.44
N GLY A 275 35.52 24.89 -0.63
CA GLY A 275 35.92 23.80 -1.51
C GLY A 275 35.47 22.45 -0.93
N PHE A 276 35.91 22.14 0.29
CA PHE A 276 35.49 20.95 1.04
C PHE A 276 34.85 21.34 2.38
N GLY A 277 33.92 20.54 2.88
CA GLY A 277 33.45 20.67 4.27
C GLY A 277 34.56 20.22 5.24
N VAL A 278 34.84 18.92 5.25
CA VAL A 278 35.98 18.33 5.97
C VAL A 278 36.91 17.65 4.97
N ARG A 279 38.22 17.84 5.11
CA ARG A 279 39.23 17.12 4.34
C ARG A 279 40.31 16.48 5.22
N ALA A 280 40.43 15.16 5.11
CA ALA A 280 41.47 14.33 5.72
C ALA A 280 42.19 13.52 4.61
N GLU A 281 42.71 14.23 3.61
CA GLU A 281 43.60 13.69 2.57
C GLU A 281 44.80 14.62 2.38
N PRO A 282 46.01 14.09 2.15
CA PRO A 282 47.19 14.91 1.98
C PRO A 282 47.09 15.71 0.67
N THR A 283 47.30 17.02 0.77
CA THR A 283 47.50 17.87 -0.42
C THR A 283 48.80 17.47 -1.13
N ASP A 284 48.82 17.47 -2.46
CA ASP A 284 50.02 17.23 -3.28
C ASP A 284 51.04 18.39 -3.19
N ASP A 285 51.57 18.65 -1.99
CA ASP A 285 52.51 19.74 -1.69
C ASP A 285 53.98 19.43 -2.08
N GLY A 286 54.18 18.33 -2.81
CA GLY A 286 55.49 17.87 -3.28
C GLY A 286 56.36 17.20 -2.21
N ARG A 287 55.87 17.01 -0.98
CA ARG A 287 56.60 16.24 0.05
C ARG A 287 56.41 14.74 -0.16
N ALA A 288 57.50 13.98 -0.01
CA ALA A 288 57.46 12.53 -0.16
C ALA A 288 56.53 11.90 0.90
N GLN A 289 55.53 11.13 0.44
CA GLN A 289 54.45 10.52 1.23
C GLN A 289 54.95 9.39 2.16
N THR A 290 55.83 9.71 3.11
CA THR A 290 56.43 8.76 4.06
C THR A 290 55.57 8.65 5.33
N GLN A 291 54.62 7.72 5.31
CA GLN A 291 53.79 7.27 6.44
C GLN A 291 53.21 8.37 7.35
N PHE A 292 52.01 8.83 7.00
CA PHE A 292 51.17 9.57 7.94
C PHE A 292 50.48 8.59 8.90
N THR A 293 50.65 8.80 10.20
CA THR A 293 49.90 8.11 11.26
C THR A 293 49.08 9.15 12.02
N THR A 294 47.80 8.85 12.21
CA THR A 294 46.78 9.67 12.86
C THR A 294 46.03 8.83 13.89
N GLY A 295 45.42 9.46 14.89
CA GLY A 295 44.57 8.77 15.86
C GLY A 295 43.21 8.35 15.25
N GLU A 296 42.16 8.43 16.04
CA GLU A 296 40.78 8.38 15.56
C GLU A 296 40.43 9.61 14.70
N LEU A 297 39.58 9.43 13.69
CA LEU A 297 38.86 10.52 13.01
C LEU A 297 37.35 10.37 13.21
N ALA A 298 36.76 11.26 13.98
CA ALA A 298 35.32 11.35 14.20
C ALA A 298 34.74 12.59 13.52
N ILE A 299 33.80 12.38 12.60
CA ILE A 299 33.00 13.45 11.98
C ILE A 299 31.55 13.18 12.37
N GLY A 300 31.09 13.86 13.42
CA GLY A 300 29.84 13.54 14.10
C GLY A 300 29.90 12.25 14.94
N PHE A 301 28.80 11.96 15.61
CA PHE A 301 28.55 10.79 16.49
C PHE A 301 27.03 10.61 16.64
N ALA A 302 26.59 9.49 17.22
CA ALA A 302 25.19 9.21 17.55
C ALA A 302 24.57 10.26 18.51
N ASN A 303 25.39 10.91 19.34
CA ASN A 303 24.91 11.93 20.27
C ASN A 303 24.44 13.20 19.54
N ALA A 304 23.39 13.83 20.08
CA ALA A 304 22.75 14.97 19.42
C ALA A 304 23.70 16.14 19.13
N ALA A 305 24.57 16.48 20.09
CA ALA A 305 25.45 17.65 20.00
C ALA A 305 26.55 17.52 18.94
N ALA A 306 26.87 16.29 18.49
CA ALA A 306 27.88 16.02 17.49
C ALA A 306 27.42 16.23 16.04
N ARG A 307 26.12 16.30 15.79
CA ARG A 307 25.53 16.36 14.44
C ARG A 307 25.98 17.59 13.62
N ASN A 308 26.90 17.42 12.68
CA ASN A 308 27.30 18.49 11.76
C ASN A 308 26.26 18.68 10.64
N LEU A 309 26.27 19.88 10.05
CA LEU A 309 25.54 20.26 8.85
C LEU A 309 26.55 20.67 7.77
N ILE A 310 26.70 19.87 6.70
CA ILE A 310 27.82 20.00 5.74
C ILE A 310 27.27 20.10 4.31
N SER A 311 27.18 21.32 3.79
CA SER A 311 26.34 21.63 2.61
C SER A 311 26.92 22.77 1.77
N ALA A 312 26.47 22.89 0.52
CA ALA A 312 26.92 23.88 -0.47
C ALA A 312 28.42 23.83 -0.87
N ASN A 313 29.19 22.81 -0.46
CA ASN A 313 30.64 22.76 -0.74
C ASN A 313 30.94 22.34 -2.20
N ARG A 314 31.89 23.03 -2.83
CA ARG A 314 32.15 23.00 -4.28
C ARG A 314 32.85 21.74 -4.80
N VAL A 315 33.42 20.90 -3.93
CA VAL A 315 34.14 19.67 -4.31
C VAL A 315 33.55 18.44 -3.61
N ALA A 316 33.55 18.40 -2.28
CA ALA A 316 32.88 17.35 -1.50
C ALA A 316 32.46 17.86 -0.12
N ALA A 317 31.46 17.22 0.50
CA ALA A 317 31.18 17.45 1.92
C ALA A 317 32.31 16.91 2.79
N ILE A 318 32.69 15.65 2.58
CA ILE A 318 33.76 14.99 3.32
C ILE A 318 34.66 14.24 2.33
N ALA A 319 35.97 14.48 2.41
CA ALA A 319 36.98 13.72 1.66
C ALA A 319 38.03 13.14 2.61
N VAL A 320 38.31 11.83 2.50
CA VAL A 320 39.27 11.10 3.36
C VAL A 320 40.17 10.21 2.50
N ALA A 321 41.50 10.27 2.69
CA ALA A 321 42.45 9.40 1.99
C ALA A 321 43.17 8.42 2.94
N PRO A 322 42.77 7.13 2.97
CA PRO A 322 43.38 6.14 3.87
C PRO A 322 44.76 5.60 3.43
N ARG A 323 45.54 6.42 2.71
CA ARG A 323 47.01 6.32 2.76
C ARG A 323 47.57 6.73 4.12
N GLN A 324 46.79 7.50 4.89
CA GLN A 324 47.06 7.85 6.27
C GLN A 324 46.51 6.74 7.17
N ARG A 325 47.33 6.24 8.12
CA ARG A 325 46.89 5.27 9.13
C ARG A 325 46.02 5.98 10.16
N PHE A 326 44.71 5.94 10.01
CA PHE A 326 43.77 6.17 11.10
C PHE A 326 43.52 4.85 11.85
N VAL A 327 43.52 4.88 13.18
CA VAL A 327 43.19 3.68 13.99
C VAL A 327 41.70 3.35 13.86
N THR A 328 40.87 4.38 13.81
CA THR A 328 39.43 4.29 13.57
C THR A 328 38.98 5.49 12.73
N THR A 329 37.93 5.33 11.93
CA THR A 329 37.25 6.45 11.28
C THR A 329 35.75 6.28 11.40
N SER A 330 35.08 7.25 12.02
CA SER A 330 33.62 7.31 12.14
C SER A 330 33.09 8.56 11.46
N ILE A 331 32.11 8.38 10.56
CA ILE A 331 31.31 9.45 10.01
C ILE A 331 29.87 9.16 10.39
N GLU A 332 29.38 9.79 11.46
CA GLU A 332 28.11 9.42 12.09
C GLU A 332 27.15 10.60 12.28
N GLY A 333 25.87 10.36 11.98
CA GLY A 333 24.76 11.22 12.36
C GLY A 333 24.60 12.52 11.56
N ASN A 334 25.49 12.85 10.63
CA ASN A 334 25.57 14.17 9.98
C ASN A 334 24.38 14.47 9.05
N LEU A 335 24.12 15.75 8.81
CA LEU A 335 23.28 16.24 7.72
C LEU A 335 24.17 16.75 6.58
N ILE A 336 24.14 16.11 5.42
CA ILE A 336 25.03 16.38 4.29
C ILE A 336 24.19 16.75 3.05
N GLY A 337 24.48 17.90 2.46
CA GLY A 337 23.86 18.37 1.21
C GLY A 337 22.42 18.87 1.36
N THR A 338 22.02 19.19 2.59
CA THR A 338 20.69 19.69 2.96
C THR A 338 20.80 20.91 3.89
N ASP A 339 19.69 21.56 4.20
CA ASP A 339 19.62 22.62 5.20
C ASP A 339 19.49 22.06 6.63
N ARG A 340 19.42 22.94 7.63
CA ARG A 340 19.19 22.57 9.04
C ARG A 340 17.89 21.78 9.28
N SER A 341 16.89 21.88 8.40
CA SER A 341 15.68 21.07 8.49
C SER A 341 15.93 19.60 8.15
N GLY A 342 17.00 19.31 7.41
CA GLY A 342 17.30 17.98 6.88
C GLY A 342 16.44 17.60 5.66
N ASN A 343 15.63 18.53 5.14
CA ASN A 343 14.58 18.27 4.15
C ASN A 343 14.60 19.25 2.94
N VAL A 344 15.45 20.28 2.93
CA VAL A 344 15.63 21.18 1.77
C VAL A 344 17.01 20.93 1.14
N PRO A 345 17.14 20.79 -0.19
CA PRO A 345 18.42 20.47 -0.82
C PRO A 345 19.37 21.68 -0.87
N LEU A 346 20.59 21.51 -0.38
CA LEU A 346 21.70 22.47 -0.45
C LEU A 346 22.98 21.74 -0.91
N ALA A 347 22.95 21.32 -2.18
CA ALA A 347 23.91 20.45 -2.85
C ALA A 347 25.38 20.70 -2.54
N ASN A 348 26.12 19.65 -2.17
CA ASN A 348 27.56 19.60 -2.36
C ASN A 348 27.87 19.04 -3.77
N ALA A 349 29.07 19.24 -4.31
CA ALA A 349 29.42 18.59 -5.59
C ALA A 349 29.53 17.06 -5.47
N ALA A 350 30.00 16.55 -4.32
CA ALA A 350 29.91 15.14 -3.91
C ALA A 350 29.59 15.06 -2.41
N GLY A 351 29.01 13.95 -1.95
CA GLY A 351 28.75 13.73 -0.53
C GLY A 351 30.02 13.31 0.23
N ILE A 352 30.13 12.03 0.53
CA ILE A 352 31.30 11.44 1.19
C ILE A 352 32.17 10.73 0.15
N VAL A 353 33.46 11.06 0.09
CA VAL A 353 34.43 10.46 -0.85
C VAL A 353 35.62 9.88 -0.10
N PHE A 354 35.88 8.59 -0.30
CA PHE A 354 37.12 7.93 0.14
C PHE A 354 38.08 7.80 -1.05
N THR A 355 39.22 8.49 -0.99
CA THR A 355 40.23 8.54 -2.05
C THR A 355 41.35 7.53 -1.77
N GLN A 356 41.43 6.50 -2.61
CA GLN A 356 42.50 5.49 -2.57
C GLN A 356 42.68 4.79 -1.20
N PRO A 357 41.60 4.26 -0.57
CA PRO A 357 41.71 3.42 0.61
C PRO A 357 42.66 2.24 0.37
N HIS A 358 43.63 2.07 1.27
CA HIS A 358 44.52 0.93 1.23
C HIS A 358 44.02 -0.14 2.23
N PRO A 359 43.59 -1.34 1.78
CA PRO A 359 42.87 -2.31 2.62
C PRO A 359 43.69 -2.93 3.76
N ARG A 360 45.00 -2.64 3.85
CA ARG A 360 45.85 -3.00 5.00
C ARG A 360 46.00 -1.89 6.06
N CYS A 361 45.48 -0.68 5.81
CA CYS A 361 45.78 0.52 6.61
C CYS A 361 44.53 1.16 7.26
N ILE A 362 43.35 0.55 7.13
CA ILE A 362 42.12 0.90 7.85
C ILE A 362 41.84 -0.24 8.83
N THR A 363 41.76 0.06 10.12
CA THR A 363 41.47 -0.94 11.16
C THR A 363 40.01 -0.94 11.62
N LEU A 364 39.26 0.15 11.38
CA LEU A 364 37.80 0.26 11.50
C LEU A 364 37.30 1.47 10.71
N LEU A 365 36.27 1.32 9.87
CA LEU A 365 35.60 2.42 9.17
C LEU A 365 34.08 2.28 9.27
N GLN A 366 33.41 3.31 9.78
CA GLN A 366 31.97 3.34 9.96
C GLN A 366 31.38 4.59 9.28
N VAL A 367 30.35 4.38 8.46
CA VAL A 367 29.53 5.47 7.90
C VAL A 367 28.08 5.16 8.28
N ARG A 368 27.51 5.94 9.19
CA ARG A 368 26.22 5.58 9.81
C ARG A 368 25.34 6.75 10.20
N ASP A 369 24.04 6.54 10.19
CA ASP A 369 23.02 7.51 10.66
C ASP A 369 23.05 8.89 9.95
N ASN A 370 23.75 9.00 8.80
CA ASN A 370 23.88 10.25 8.05
C ASN A 370 22.70 10.44 7.09
N VAL A 371 22.28 11.69 6.90
CA VAL A 371 21.50 12.12 5.73
C VAL A 371 22.49 12.60 4.67
N ILE A 372 22.48 12.04 3.47
CA ILE A 372 23.40 12.35 2.37
C ILE A 372 22.59 12.63 1.10
N ALA A 373 22.24 13.89 0.91
CA ALA A 373 21.25 14.34 -0.07
C ALA A 373 21.83 15.29 -1.13
N ALA A 374 21.14 15.39 -2.26
CA ALA A 374 21.31 16.40 -3.31
C ALA A 374 22.74 16.64 -3.82
N SER A 375 23.65 15.67 -3.69
CA SER A 375 25.02 15.80 -4.18
C SER A 375 25.01 15.78 -5.71
N SER A 376 25.82 16.61 -6.39
CA SER A 376 25.86 16.63 -7.86
C SER A 376 26.40 15.33 -8.47
N GLY A 377 27.25 14.61 -7.76
CA GLY A 377 27.74 13.27 -8.07
C GLY A 377 27.13 12.18 -7.18
N ASP A 378 27.92 11.16 -6.85
CA ASP A 378 27.51 10.09 -5.95
C ASP A 378 27.29 10.59 -4.51
N GLY A 379 26.37 9.97 -3.76
CA GLY A 379 26.14 10.26 -2.34
C GLY A 379 27.32 9.81 -1.48
N LEU A 380 27.66 8.52 -1.56
CA LEU A 380 28.86 7.94 -0.96
C LEU A 380 29.68 7.25 -2.05
N ARG A 381 30.97 7.61 -2.16
CA ARG A 381 31.90 7.01 -3.12
C ARG A 381 33.17 6.48 -2.47
N MET A 382 33.58 5.27 -2.83
CA MET A 382 34.86 4.67 -2.45
C MET A 382 35.70 4.39 -3.69
N ASN A 383 36.82 5.09 -3.85
CA ASN A 383 37.75 4.95 -4.97
C ASN A 383 38.95 4.09 -4.58
N VAL A 384 38.73 2.79 -4.38
CA VAL A 384 39.74 1.81 -3.95
C VAL A 384 40.81 1.65 -5.03
N ALA A 385 42.07 1.88 -4.68
CA ALA A 385 43.16 1.78 -5.65
C ALA A 385 43.42 0.33 -6.05
N THR A 386 43.65 0.07 -7.34
CA THR A 386 44.38 -1.13 -7.75
C THR A 386 45.78 -1.08 -7.13
N PRO A 387 46.24 -2.12 -6.42
CA PRO A 387 47.47 -2.02 -5.64
C PRO A 387 48.70 -1.87 -6.55
N PRO A 388 49.45 -0.77 -6.47
CA PRO A 388 50.81 -0.73 -6.98
C PRO A 388 51.69 -1.60 -6.07
N LEU A 389 52.74 -2.18 -6.63
CA LEU A 389 53.74 -2.96 -5.89
C LEU A 389 54.56 -2.05 -4.95
N LEU A 390 54.01 -1.72 -3.77
CA LEU A 390 54.72 -1.04 -2.68
C LEU A 390 55.06 -2.05 -1.56
N PRO A 391 56.31 -2.11 -1.06
CA PRO A 391 56.70 -3.10 -0.05
C PRO A 391 56.11 -2.82 1.34
N ASP A 392 55.45 -3.82 1.90
CA ASP A 392 55.57 -4.27 3.30
C ASP A 392 55.61 -3.21 4.42
N SER A 393 54.66 -2.26 4.45
CA SER A 393 54.55 -1.32 5.59
C SER A 393 53.13 -0.97 6.07
N CYS A 394 52.16 -1.85 5.81
CA CYS A 394 50.92 -1.92 6.59
C CYS A 394 50.67 -3.36 7.05
N VAL A 395 51.00 -3.60 8.32
CA VAL A 395 50.64 -4.79 9.10
C VAL A 395 50.07 -4.28 10.41
N VAL A 396 48.75 -4.20 10.48
CA VAL A 396 47.99 -4.22 11.74
C VAL A 396 46.93 -5.30 11.56
N GLN A 397 46.79 -6.16 12.56
CA GLN A 397 45.90 -7.31 12.53
C GLN A 397 44.67 -7.01 13.39
N THR A 398 43.64 -6.39 12.82
CA THR A 398 42.28 -6.42 13.39
C THR A 398 41.31 -7.03 12.38
N PRO A 399 40.21 -7.69 12.81
CA PRO A 399 39.31 -8.39 11.91
C PRO A 399 38.10 -7.54 11.47
N GLU A 400 37.93 -6.34 12.03
CA GLU A 400 36.69 -5.55 11.95
C GLU A 400 36.29 -5.20 10.49
N PRO A 401 34.98 -5.22 10.18
CA PRO A 401 34.46 -4.82 8.88
C PRO A 401 34.26 -3.30 8.76
N LEU A 402 34.42 -2.79 7.54
CA LEU A 402 33.81 -1.53 7.11
C LEU A 402 32.28 -1.67 7.22
N THR A 403 31.58 -0.68 7.79
CA THR A 403 30.11 -0.70 7.87
C THR A 403 29.47 0.55 7.28
N ILE A 404 28.45 0.36 6.45
CA ILE A 404 27.57 1.41 5.93
C ILE A 404 26.14 1.06 6.38
N LEU A 405 25.61 1.71 7.41
CA LEU A 405 24.35 1.33 8.09
C LEU A 405 23.51 2.58 8.42
N HIS A 406 22.18 2.50 8.49
CA HIS A 406 21.29 3.60 8.94
C HIS A 406 21.33 4.89 8.09
N ASN A 407 22.05 4.92 6.96
CA ASN A 407 22.18 6.15 6.19
C ASN A 407 20.93 6.39 5.33
N ARG A 408 20.47 7.64 5.30
CA ARG A 408 19.41 8.15 4.43
C ARG A 408 20.08 8.86 3.25
N ILE A 409 20.20 8.19 2.12
CA ILE A 409 20.98 8.67 0.97
C ILE A 409 20.02 9.01 -0.18
N GLY A 410 20.07 10.24 -0.66
CA GLY A 410 19.13 10.79 -1.65
C GLY A 410 17.77 11.20 -1.07
N VAL A 411 17.54 11.01 0.23
CA VAL A 411 16.28 11.35 0.91
C VAL A 411 16.59 12.06 2.22
N GLY A 412 15.70 12.97 2.62
CA GLY A 412 15.83 13.76 3.84
C GLY A 412 15.54 13.02 5.14
N LEU A 413 15.33 13.80 6.20
CA LEU A 413 14.82 13.32 7.48
C LEU A 413 13.35 12.90 7.40
N ASP A 414 12.55 13.61 6.60
CA ASP A 414 11.24 13.16 6.12
C ASP A 414 11.45 12.26 4.89
N GLU A 415 10.82 11.07 4.87
CA GLU A 415 10.92 10.11 3.77
C GLU A 415 10.24 10.61 2.47
N ASN A 416 9.40 11.64 2.58
CA ASN A 416 8.80 12.34 1.46
C ASN A 416 9.68 13.50 0.94
N ALA A 417 10.73 13.89 1.68
CA ALA A 417 11.69 14.92 1.25
C ALA A 417 12.72 14.31 0.29
N TRP A 418 12.26 14.02 -0.94
CA TRP A 418 13.07 13.44 -2.00
C TRP A 418 14.11 14.44 -2.51
N MET A 419 15.39 14.12 -2.30
CA MET A 419 16.54 14.96 -2.62
C MET A 419 17.64 14.11 -3.26
N PRO A 420 17.36 13.47 -4.42
CA PRO A 420 18.24 12.47 -5.01
C PRO A 420 19.62 13.07 -5.32
N ASN A 421 20.65 12.24 -5.14
CA ASN A 421 21.99 12.56 -5.64
C ASN A 421 22.02 12.41 -7.17
N GLY A 422 22.87 13.18 -7.86
CA GLY A 422 22.99 13.15 -9.32
C GLY A 422 23.67 11.90 -9.85
N GLY A 423 24.39 11.16 -8.99
CA GLY A 423 24.96 9.85 -9.27
C GLY A 423 24.30 8.73 -8.46
N THR A 424 25.10 7.72 -8.12
CA THR A 424 24.69 6.54 -7.34
C THR A 424 24.51 6.91 -5.87
N ALA A 425 23.64 6.22 -5.13
CA ALA A 425 23.56 6.43 -3.68
C ALA A 425 24.84 5.93 -2.98
N ILE A 426 25.26 4.68 -3.26
CA ILE A 426 26.52 4.10 -2.79
C ILE A 426 27.31 3.54 -3.99
N ARG A 427 28.49 4.10 -4.27
CA ARG A 427 29.40 3.62 -5.33
C ARG A 427 30.72 3.13 -4.76
N ILE A 428 31.13 1.92 -5.13
CA ILE A 428 32.45 1.35 -4.78
C ILE A 428 33.18 0.98 -6.07
N ASP A 429 34.27 1.68 -6.37
CA ASP A 429 35.18 1.39 -7.47
C ASP A 429 36.44 0.71 -6.91
N GLY A 430 36.75 -0.55 -7.27
CA GLY A 430 38.04 -1.22 -7.00
C GLY A 430 38.09 -2.27 -5.88
N VAL A 431 39.29 -2.78 -5.59
CA VAL A 431 39.50 -4.09 -4.92
C VAL A 431 39.62 -4.02 -3.40
N ILE A 432 38.60 -4.46 -2.65
CA ILE A 432 38.66 -4.69 -1.19
C ILE A 432 39.05 -6.15 -0.86
N ALA A 433 40.11 -6.67 -1.48
CA ALA A 433 40.52 -8.06 -1.29
C ALA A 433 41.54 -8.26 -0.16
N ARG A 434 41.32 -9.30 0.65
CA ARG A 434 42.28 -9.82 1.63
C ARG A 434 43.42 -10.57 0.91
N PRO A 435 44.70 -10.48 1.33
CA PRO A 435 45.80 -11.20 0.68
C PRO A 435 45.61 -12.73 0.74
N PRO A 436 46.00 -13.49 -0.31
CA PRO A 436 45.95 -14.95 -0.28
C PRO A 436 46.90 -15.50 0.80
N GLY A 437 46.37 -16.36 1.68
CA GLY A 437 47.16 -17.07 2.71
C GLY A 437 46.59 -17.09 4.13
N PHE A 438 45.53 -16.32 4.43
CA PHE A 438 44.88 -16.34 5.74
C PHE A 438 43.62 -17.23 5.74
N ALA A 439 43.51 -18.11 6.73
CA ALA A 439 42.50 -19.17 6.78
C ALA A 439 41.06 -18.68 7.02
N SER A 440 40.12 -19.56 6.63
CA SER A 440 38.66 -19.43 6.66
C SER A 440 38.07 -19.27 8.07
N GLY A 441 37.43 -18.14 8.36
CA GLY A 441 36.71 -17.96 9.63
C GLY A 441 36.38 -16.51 10.03
N GLY A 442 36.15 -15.62 9.07
CA GLY A 442 35.73 -14.24 9.34
C GLY A 442 34.96 -13.68 8.15
N ASP A 443 33.86 -13.00 8.44
CA ASP A 443 32.92 -12.45 7.46
C ASP A 443 33.57 -11.37 6.58
N GLY A 444 33.03 -11.16 5.38
CA GLY A 444 33.52 -10.17 4.42
C GLY A 444 33.63 -8.78 5.05
N ASN A 445 34.84 -8.21 5.04
CA ASN A 445 35.23 -6.99 5.73
C ASN A 445 34.52 -5.69 5.25
N THR A 446 33.37 -5.75 4.58
CA THR A 446 32.57 -4.57 4.20
C THR A 446 31.09 -4.93 4.11
N LEU A 447 30.28 -4.47 5.07
CA LEU A 447 28.83 -4.70 5.15
C LEU A 447 28.05 -3.44 4.75
N ILE A 448 27.14 -3.57 3.78
CA ILE A 448 26.23 -2.49 3.35
C ILE A 448 24.80 -2.85 3.75
N GLY A 449 24.27 -2.14 4.75
CA GLY A 449 22.99 -2.42 5.41
C GLY A 449 23.03 -3.68 6.27
N GLY A 450 22.04 -3.86 7.14
CA GLY A 450 21.96 -5.01 8.05
C GLY A 450 20.70 -5.86 7.88
N ARG A 451 20.28 -6.55 8.93
CA ARG A 451 19.18 -7.54 8.90
C ARG A 451 17.82 -7.01 9.32
N PHE A 452 17.80 -5.86 9.99
CA PHE A 452 16.68 -5.39 10.80
C PHE A 452 16.35 -3.94 10.43
N ALA A 453 15.12 -3.51 10.75
CA ALA A 453 14.57 -2.22 10.34
C ALA A 453 15.37 -1.01 10.82
N ASP A 454 16.06 -1.12 11.96
CA ASP A 454 17.06 -0.13 12.39
C ASP A 454 18.26 -0.14 11.42
N THR A 455 18.91 -1.30 11.21
CA THR A 455 20.15 -1.48 10.43
C THR A 455 20.09 -1.15 8.92
N GLN A 456 18.94 -0.74 8.39
CA GLN A 456 18.76 -0.48 6.95
C GLN A 456 19.39 0.84 6.49
N ASN A 457 20.01 0.89 5.32
CA ASN A 457 20.14 2.17 4.61
C ASN A 457 18.88 2.42 3.79
N LEU A 458 18.39 3.65 3.81
CA LEU A 458 17.29 4.11 2.96
C LEU A 458 17.88 4.87 1.78
N LEU A 459 17.74 4.31 0.58
CA LEU A 459 18.42 4.77 -0.63
C LEU A 459 17.38 5.26 -1.66
N LEU A 460 17.25 6.57 -1.84
CA LEU A 460 16.51 7.13 -2.98
C LEU A 460 17.47 7.38 -4.13
N HIS A 461 17.14 6.86 -5.31
CA HIS A 461 17.93 7.02 -6.52
C HIS A 461 17.03 7.02 -7.75
N GLN A 462 17.38 7.77 -8.80
CA GLN A 462 16.47 8.06 -9.92
C GLN A 462 16.95 7.58 -11.31
N ASN A 463 18.22 7.19 -11.49
CA ASN A 463 18.82 6.97 -12.82
C ASN A 463 19.93 5.90 -12.80
N GLY A 464 19.55 4.61 -12.75
CA GLY A 464 20.49 3.50 -12.56
C GLY A 464 20.18 2.72 -11.28
N ALA A 465 21.20 2.09 -10.69
CA ALA A 465 21.06 1.32 -9.45
C ALA A 465 21.39 2.13 -8.19
N ALA A 466 20.83 1.74 -7.05
CA ALA A 466 21.07 2.41 -5.77
C ALA A 466 22.47 2.12 -5.20
N ILE A 467 22.94 0.88 -5.33
CA ILE A 467 24.28 0.43 -4.96
C ILE A 467 24.99 -0.07 -6.23
N VAL A 468 26.13 0.53 -6.58
CA VAL A 468 26.94 0.13 -7.75
C VAL A 468 28.35 -0.26 -7.27
N ILE A 469 28.79 -1.45 -7.66
CA ILE A 469 30.12 -1.99 -7.32
C ILE A 469 30.86 -2.34 -8.62
N VAL A 470 32.03 -1.74 -8.85
CA VAL A 470 32.77 -1.85 -10.12
C VAL A 470 34.19 -2.36 -9.89
N GLY A 471 34.63 -3.29 -10.75
CA GLY A 471 35.94 -3.94 -10.68
C GLY A 471 35.97 -5.14 -9.73
N ALA A 472 37.16 -5.69 -9.44
CA ALA A 472 37.31 -6.90 -8.61
C ALA A 472 37.12 -6.65 -7.09
N ALA A 473 36.03 -5.96 -6.72
CA ALA A 473 35.59 -5.69 -5.37
C ALA A 473 34.99 -6.95 -4.72
N THR A 474 35.82 -7.96 -4.46
CA THR A 474 35.36 -9.26 -3.97
C THR A 474 34.87 -9.17 -2.52
N ARG A 475 33.72 -9.81 -2.22
CA ARG A 475 33.22 -10.13 -0.87
C ARG A 475 32.64 -8.96 -0.07
N ILE A 476 31.66 -8.28 -0.66
CA ILE A 476 30.85 -7.25 0.00
C ILE A 476 29.42 -7.79 0.23
N PRO A 477 29.05 -8.21 1.46
CA PRO A 477 27.66 -8.51 1.79
C PRO A 477 26.78 -7.25 1.78
N ILE A 478 25.67 -7.33 1.05
CA ILE A 478 24.63 -6.29 0.94
C ILE A 478 23.35 -6.86 1.53
N SER A 479 22.85 -6.27 2.62
CA SER A 479 21.73 -6.79 3.40
C SER A 479 20.73 -5.69 3.75
N GLY A 480 19.43 -5.98 3.63
CA GLY A 480 18.35 -5.16 4.21
C GLY A 480 18.38 -3.67 3.87
N ASN A 481 18.92 -3.30 2.71
CA ASN A 481 18.79 -1.92 2.22
C ASN A 481 17.41 -1.75 1.60
N ARG A 482 16.81 -0.58 1.79
CA ARG A 482 15.51 -0.22 1.20
C ARG A 482 15.73 0.81 0.10
N SER A 483 15.44 0.44 -1.15
CA SER A 483 15.50 1.35 -2.29
C SER A 483 14.15 2.03 -2.50
N LEU A 484 14.16 3.31 -2.84
CA LEU A 484 12.99 4.10 -3.19
C LEU A 484 13.11 4.64 -4.63
N ASN A 485 12.02 4.52 -5.37
CA ASN A 485 11.68 5.20 -6.62
C ASN A 485 12.77 5.19 -7.72
N GLY A 486 13.31 4.00 -8.02
CA GLY A 486 14.37 3.77 -9.00
C GLY A 486 14.54 2.30 -9.39
N ASN A 487 15.51 2.00 -10.26
CA ASN A 487 15.75 0.65 -10.80
C ASN A 487 16.42 -0.28 -9.74
N GLN A 488 17.17 -1.29 -10.20
CA GLN A 488 17.83 -2.33 -9.41
C GLN A 488 18.51 -1.81 -8.12
N LEU A 489 18.29 -2.46 -6.97
CA LEU A 489 18.94 -2.10 -5.70
C LEU A 489 20.47 -2.25 -5.78
N VAL A 490 20.96 -3.26 -6.49
CA VAL A 490 22.38 -3.62 -6.61
C VAL A 490 22.72 -3.87 -8.08
N ASP A 491 23.79 -3.22 -8.56
CA ASP A 491 24.43 -3.43 -9.87
C ASP A 491 25.91 -3.78 -9.65
N LEU A 492 26.35 -4.94 -10.17
CA LEU A 492 27.66 -5.55 -9.95
C LEU A 492 28.46 -5.64 -11.25
N GLY A 493 29.23 -4.59 -11.54
CA GLY A 493 30.00 -4.45 -12.79
C GLY A 493 29.68 -3.13 -13.49
N GLY A 494 28.45 -2.61 -13.32
CA GLY A 494 27.95 -1.41 -13.99
C GLY A 494 27.31 -1.71 -15.34
N ASP A 495 26.95 -2.98 -15.58
CA ASP A 495 26.37 -3.54 -16.80
C ASP A 495 24.94 -4.09 -16.63
N GLY A 496 24.41 -4.10 -15.39
CA GLY A 496 23.05 -4.54 -15.08
C GLY A 496 22.93 -6.06 -14.85
N PRO A 497 21.71 -6.62 -14.84
CA PRO A 497 21.42 -7.96 -14.34
C PRO A 497 22.29 -9.09 -14.95
N THR A 498 23.17 -9.68 -14.13
CA THR A 498 24.00 -10.85 -14.46
C THR A 498 23.13 -12.05 -14.88
N PRO A 499 23.37 -12.68 -16.05
CA PRO A 499 22.69 -13.92 -16.45
C PRO A 499 22.99 -15.09 -15.50
N ASN A 500 22.05 -16.02 -15.30
CA ASN A 500 22.19 -17.11 -14.31
C ASN A 500 22.30 -18.53 -14.92
N ASP A 501 22.60 -18.63 -16.22
CA ASP A 501 22.53 -19.90 -16.97
C ASP A 501 23.78 -20.79 -16.84
N PRO A 502 23.64 -22.14 -16.87
CA PRO A 502 24.77 -23.06 -16.75
C PRO A 502 25.82 -22.88 -17.85
N GLY A 503 27.03 -22.48 -17.42
CA GLY A 503 28.18 -22.29 -18.31
C GLY A 503 28.47 -20.84 -18.70
N ASP A 504 27.96 -19.85 -17.97
CA ASP A 504 28.48 -18.49 -18.04
C ASP A 504 29.98 -18.43 -17.66
N GLY A 505 30.61 -17.31 -18.03
CA GLY A 505 31.99 -16.99 -17.65
C GLY A 505 32.11 -15.54 -17.18
N ASP A 506 31.06 -15.04 -16.52
CA ASP A 506 30.90 -13.63 -16.17
C ASP A 506 31.79 -13.25 -14.99
N SER A 507 32.85 -12.49 -15.26
CA SER A 507 33.88 -12.16 -14.28
C SER A 507 33.47 -10.97 -13.40
N GLY A 508 32.35 -11.09 -12.69
CA GLY A 508 31.79 -10.07 -11.82
C GLY A 508 32.54 -9.87 -10.48
N PRO A 509 32.28 -8.75 -9.77
CA PRO A 509 32.90 -8.46 -8.46
C PRO A 509 32.73 -9.57 -7.41
N ASN A 510 31.64 -10.34 -7.46
CA ASN A 510 31.23 -11.26 -6.39
C ASN A 510 31.77 -12.71 -6.50
N THR A 511 32.77 -12.96 -7.34
CA THR A 511 33.39 -14.30 -7.51
C THR A 511 32.45 -15.35 -8.14
N LEU A 512 31.68 -14.96 -9.18
CA LEU A 512 30.71 -15.81 -9.89
C LEU A 512 29.49 -16.22 -9.03
N LEU A 513 29.06 -15.35 -8.10
CA LEU A 513 27.90 -15.63 -7.25
C LEU A 513 26.60 -15.19 -7.96
N ASN A 514 26.03 -16.10 -8.73
CA ASN A 514 24.84 -15.83 -9.53
C ASN A 514 23.57 -15.66 -8.67
N ALA A 515 22.62 -14.86 -9.16
CA ALA A 515 21.34 -14.67 -8.51
C ALA A 515 20.50 -15.97 -8.53
N PRO A 516 19.66 -16.24 -7.51
CA PRO A 516 18.78 -17.41 -7.50
C PRO A 516 17.84 -17.39 -8.70
N ILE A 517 17.54 -18.56 -9.26
CA ILE A 517 16.52 -18.67 -10.31
C ILE A 517 15.14 -18.76 -9.61
N PRO A 518 14.26 -17.74 -9.73
CA PRO A 518 12.92 -17.80 -9.16
C PRO A 518 12.10 -18.92 -9.83
N GLY A 519 11.52 -19.77 -9.00
CA GLY A 519 10.50 -20.74 -9.39
C GLY A 519 9.10 -20.16 -9.20
N LEU A 520 8.16 -20.98 -8.73
CA LEU A 520 6.79 -20.53 -8.47
C LEU A 520 6.64 -19.90 -7.08
N ALA A 521 5.96 -18.74 -7.01
CA ALA A 521 5.44 -18.13 -5.78
C ALA A 521 3.93 -18.43 -5.62
N VAL A 522 3.51 -18.90 -4.44
CA VAL A 522 2.12 -19.28 -4.13
C VAL A 522 1.71 -18.72 -2.76
N VAL A 523 0.50 -18.17 -2.67
CA VAL A 523 -0.08 -17.66 -1.40
C VAL A 523 -0.82 -18.78 -0.66
N ASP A 524 -0.49 -18.99 0.62
CA ASP A 524 -1.18 -19.86 1.57
C ASP A 524 -1.99 -19.08 2.62
N LEU A 525 -3.26 -18.81 2.30
CA LEU A 525 -4.18 -18.09 3.19
C LEU A 525 -4.56 -18.89 4.45
N ALA A 526 -4.39 -20.22 4.46
CA ALA A 526 -4.77 -21.09 5.58
C ALA A 526 -3.65 -21.24 6.61
N ALA A 527 -2.41 -21.38 6.15
CA ALA A 527 -1.23 -21.32 7.02
C ALA A 527 -0.83 -19.89 7.40
N ARG A 528 -1.43 -18.87 6.75
CA ARG A 528 -0.92 -17.50 6.70
C ARG A 528 0.55 -17.49 6.27
N VAL A 529 0.84 -17.99 5.07
CA VAL A 529 2.20 -18.08 4.51
C VAL A 529 2.19 -17.66 3.02
N VAL A 530 3.29 -17.17 2.46
CA VAL A 530 3.55 -17.18 1.01
C VAL A 530 4.79 -18.04 0.77
N ARG A 531 4.72 -19.02 -0.13
CA ARG A 531 5.86 -19.90 -0.46
C ARG A 531 6.48 -19.48 -1.78
N VAL A 532 7.79 -19.19 -1.79
CA VAL A 532 8.56 -18.92 -3.00
C VAL A 532 9.59 -20.02 -3.19
N ASN A 533 9.46 -20.78 -4.27
CA ASN A 533 10.46 -21.78 -4.67
C ASN A 533 11.58 -21.11 -5.47
N TYR A 534 12.82 -21.56 -5.33
CA TYR A 534 13.94 -21.08 -6.14
C TYR A 534 15.02 -22.17 -6.31
N THR A 535 15.87 -22.02 -7.32
CA THR A 535 17.05 -22.89 -7.49
C THR A 535 18.33 -22.08 -7.40
N LEU A 536 19.38 -22.66 -6.82
CA LEU A 536 20.68 -22.02 -6.62
C LEU A 536 21.81 -22.92 -7.13
N ASP A 537 22.57 -22.44 -8.11
CA ASP A 537 23.65 -23.20 -8.78
C ASP A 537 25.04 -23.02 -8.12
N ALA A 538 25.10 -22.26 -7.02
CA ALA A 538 26.34 -22.03 -6.28
C ALA A 538 26.70 -23.21 -5.35
N SER A 539 27.97 -23.63 -5.38
CA SER A 539 28.50 -24.65 -4.46
C SER A 539 29.32 -23.99 -3.34
N PHE A 540 28.78 -24.03 -2.12
CA PHE A 540 29.40 -23.41 -0.94
C PHE A 540 30.37 -24.37 -0.24
N SER A 541 31.53 -23.87 0.16
CA SER A 541 32.47 -24.62 1.00
C SER A 541 31.93 -24.77 2.42
N GLY A 542 32.07 -25.95 3.03
CA GLY A 542 31.59 -26.21 4.39
C GLY A 542 32.15 -25.21 5.41
N GLY A 543 31.29 -24.34 5.93
CA GLY A 543 31.64 -23.22 6.82
C GLY A 543 31.19 -21.85 6.33
N ASP A 544 30.77 -21.71 5.07
CA ASP A 544 30.03 -20.51 4.61
C ASP A 544 28.55 -20.62 5.01
N GLU A 545 27.95 -19.55 5.52
CA GLU A 545 26.52 -19.48 5.88
C GLU A 545 25.74 -18.59 4.88
N PRO A 546 25.54 -19.02 3.63
CA PRO A 546 24.80 -18.26 2.64
C PRO A 546 23.34 -18.10 3.04
N ARG A 547 22.78 -16.94 2.72
CA ARG A 547 21.37 -16.60 2.94
C ARG A 547 20.74 -16.15 1.63
N VAL A 548 19.44 -16.36 1.47
CA VAL A 548 18.70 -15.82 0.33
C VAL A 548 17.73 -14.76 0.83
N HIS A 549 17.91 -13.55 0.33
CA HIS A 549 17.12 -12.39 0.66
C HIS A 549 16.01 -12.24 -0.37
N LEU A 550 14.77 -12.15 0.11
CA LEU A 550 13.60 -11.94 -0.72
C LEU A 550 13.14 -10.49 -0.58
N TYR A 551 13.09 -9.78 -1.69
CA TYR A 551 12.64 -8.40 -1.76
C TYR A 551 11.28 -8.32 -2.44
N ARG A 552 10.35 -7.52 -1.91
CA ARG A 552 9.30 -6.93 -2.75
C ARG A 552 9.97 -5.95 -3.69
N VAL A 553 9.55 -5.93 -4.95
CA VAL A 553 9.98 -4.93 -5.94
C VAL A 553 8.77 -4.25 -6.58
N GLY A 554 8.91 -2.95 -6.85
CA GLY A 554 7.88 -2.05 -7.38
C GLY A 554 8.46 -0.63 -7.39
N ASP A 555 7.67 0.39 -7.03
CA ASP A 555 8.17 1.74 -6.76
C ASP A 555 9.18 1.77 -5.59
N THR A 556 9.22 0.73 -4.77
CA THR A 556 10.21 0.51 -3.70
C THR A 556 10.76 -0.90 -3.79
N GLN A 557 12.02 -1.09 -3.38
CA GLN A 557 12.62 -2.42 -3.22
C GLN A 557 12.95 -2.63 -1.75
N GLU A 558 12.25 -3.57 -1.11
CA GLU A 558 12.21 -3.71 0.35
C GLU A 558 12.34 -5.18 0.74
N LEU A 559 13.26 -5.47 1.68
CA LEU A 559 13.51 -6.83 2.16
C LEU A 559 12.30 -7.33 2.97
N VAL A 560 11.57 -8.31 2.44
CA VAL A 560 10.39 -8.89 3.08
C VAL A 560 10.71 -10.16 3.88
N ALA A 561 11.77 -10.90 3.54
CA ALA A 561 12.26 -12.04 4.33
C ALA A 561 13.67 -12.50 3.96
N VAL A 562 14.20 -13.42 4.79
CA VAL A 562 15.50 -14.06 4.61
C VAL A 562 15.42 -15.56 4.90
N ASP A 563 15.83 -16.38 3.95
CA ASP A 563 16.11 -17.81 4.15
C ASP A 563 17.53 -17.97 4.72
N ASN A 564 17.64 -18.79 5.77
CA ASN A 564 18.89 -19.13 6.47
C ASN A 564 19.34 -20.57 6.24
N SER A 565 18.52 -21.37 5.56
CA SER A 565 18.63 -22.83 5.42
C SER A 565 19.03 -23.25 3.99
N VAL A 566 19.75 -22.36 3.30
CA VAL A 566 20.02 -22.45 1.87
C VAL A 566 21.02 -23.57 1.56
N VAL A 567 20.68 -24.44 0.61
CA VAL A 567 21.58 -25.45 0.03
C VAL A 567 21.71 -25.29 -1.48
N ALA A 568 22.73 -25.91 -2.10
CA ALA A 568 22.81 -25.98 -3.55
C ALA A 568 21.64 -26.81 -4.12
N GLY A 569 21.07 -26.36 -5.25
CA GLY A 569 19.90 -26.98 -5.88
C GLY A 569 18.56 -26.32 -5.51
N ASN A 570 17.52 -27.13 -5.35
CA ASN A 570 16.14 -26.65 -5.15
C ASN A 570 15.87 -26.30 -3.68
N ASN A 571 15.33 -25.10 -3.44
CA ASN A 571 14.98 -24.58 -2.11
C ASN A 571 13.58 -23.92 -2.15
N SER A 572 13.04 -23.62 -0.97
CA SER A 572 11.77 -22.90 -0.82
C SER A 572 11.76 -22.06 0.46
N ILE A 573 11.41 -20.78 0.35
CA ILE A 573 11.20 -19.88 1.50
C ILE A 573 9.71 -19.72 1.79
N ASP A 574 9.33 -19.86 3.06
CA ASP A 574 7.96 -19.69 3.57
C ASP A 574 7.84 -18.40 4.38
N LEU A 575 6.94 -17.50 3.97
CA LEU A 575 6.79 -16.13 4.47
C LEU A 575 5.51 -15.98 5.29
N SER A 576 5.58 -15.91 6.63
CA SER A 576 4.35 -15.73 7.42
C SER A 576 3.62 -14.42 7.11
N LEU A 577 2.36 -14.51 6.68
CA LEU A 577 1.43 -13.41 6.42
C LEU A 577 1.05 -12.72 7.73
N SER A 578 1.93 -11.84 8.21
CA SER A 578 1.66 -10.93 9.33
C SER A 578 0.88 -9.69 8.87
N SER A 579 1.20 -9.09 7.70
CA SER A 579 0.33 -8.15 6.94
C SER A 579 0.99 -7.57 5.66
N VAL A 580 1.72 -8.35 4.85
CA VAL A 580 2.61 -7.75 3.83
C VAL A 580 2.28 -8.10 2.37
N ILE A 581 2.28 -9.37 1.93
CA ILE A 581 2.33 -9.73 0.48
C ILE A 581 0.98 -10.15 -0.11
N ASP A 582 0.59 -9.52 -1.22
CA ASP A 582 -0.68 -9.70 -1.93
C ASP A 582 -0.51 -10.28 -3.34
N ALA A 583 -1.61 -10.80 -3.91
CA ALA A 583 -1.61 -11.25 -5.31
C ALA A 583 -1.41 -10.06 -6.27
N GLY A 584 -0.45 -10.19 -7.19
CA GLY A 584 -0.03 -9.12 -8.10
C GLY A 584 1.30 -8.45 -7.71
N ASP A 585 1.77 -8.61 -6.47
CA ASP A 585 3.12 -8.21 -6.06
C ASP A 585 4.19 -8.81 -6.98
N GLN A 586 5.31 -8.10 -7.11
CA GLN A 586 6.52 -8.64 -7.72
C GLN A 586 7.57 -8.90 -6.63
N LEU A 587 8.24 -10.06 -6.71
CA LEU A 587 9.26 -10.48 -5.76
C LEU A 587 10.58 -10.77 -6.48
N ALA A 588 11.72 -10.38 -5.90
CA ALA A 588 13.05 -10.69 -6.43
C ALA A 588 13.95 -11.28 -5.33
N LEU A 589 14.87 -12.17 -5.72
CA LEU A 589 15.78 -12.86 -4.81
C LEU A 589 17.24 -12.43 -5.02
N SER A 590 18.02 -12.37 -3.94
CA SER A 590 19.48 -12.20 -4.00
C SER A 590 20.14 -13.13 -2.98
N VAL A 591 21.26 -13.75 -3.32
CA VAL A 591 22.09 -14.49 -2.36
C VAL A 591 22.99 -13.50 -1.64
N VAL A 592 23.14 -13.68 -0.33
CA VAL A 592 24.10 -12.98 0.50
C VAL A 592 24.95 -14.02 1.22
N SER A 593 26.18 -14.19 0.76
CA SER A 593 27.21 -15.00 1.43
C SER A 593 28.14 -14.07 2.21
N PRO A 594 28.40 -14.32 3.51
CA PRO A 594 29.40 -13.58 4.25
C PRO A 594 30.79 -13.66 3.61
N THR A 595 31.16 -14.81 3.02
CA THR A 595 32.52 -14.99 2.48
C THR A 595 32.66 -14.70 0.99
N LEU A 596 31.59 -14.66 0.19
CA LEU A 596 31.62 -14.38 -1.26
C LEU A 596 31.04 -13.00 -1.62
N GLY A 597 30.19 -12.42 -0.76
CA GLY A 597 29.46 -11.18 -1.01
C GLY A 597 28.01 -11.43 -1.42
N SER A 598 27.39 -10.46 -2.08
CA SER A 598 26.02 -10.60 -2.61
C SER A 598 25.97 -10.90 -4.11
N SER A 599 24.92 -11.59 -4.54
CA SER A 599 24.43 -11.53 -5.92
C SER A 599 23.61 -10.27 -6.14
N GLU A 600 23.40 -9.91 -7.40
CA GLU A 600 22.32 -9.00 -7.78
C GLU A 600 20.92 -9.59 -7.50
N LEU A 601 19.89 -8.77 -7.73
CA LEU A 601 18.50 -9.22 -7.72
C LEU A 601 18.17 -10.06 -8.95
N SER A 602 17.49 -11.19 -8.73
CA SER A 602 16.89 -11.99 -9.79
C SER A 602 15.85 -11.19 -10.59
N PRO A 603 15.48 -11.63 -11.80
CA PRO A 603 14.29 -11.15 -12.49
C PRO A 603 13.06 -11.19 -11.56
N PRO A 604 12.17 -10.18 -11.61
CA PRO A 604 10.97 -10.17 -10.78
C PRO A 604 10.00 -11.33 -11.08
N LEU A 605 9.46 -11.92 -10.02
CA LEU A 605 8.49 -13.00 -10.02
C LEU A 605 7.14 -12.48 -9.53
N ALA A 606 6.10 -12.60 -10.35
CA ALA A 606 4.74 -12.22 -9.98
C ALA A 606 4.13 -13.20 -8.97
N VAL A 607 3.50 -12.68 -7.91
CA VAL A 607 2.70 -13.46 -6.96
C VAL A 607 1.34 -13.77 -7.59
N VAL A 608 1.14 -15.04 -8.01
CA VAL A 608 -0.09 -15.48 -8.67
C VAL A 608 -1.08 -16.03 -7.64
N GLY A 609 -2.18 -15.31 -7.42
CA GLY A 609 -3.36 -15.84 -6.74
C GLY A 609 -4.20 -16.70 -7.68
N VAL A 610 -4.61 -17.90 -7.25
CA VAL A 610 -5.58 -18.75 -7.98
C VAL A 610 -6.91 -18.79 -7.23
N THR A 611 -8.01 -18.51 -7.93
CA THR A 611 -9.36 -18.47 -7.35
C THR A 611 -10.12 -19.75 -7.71
N PRO A 612 -10.62 -20.52 -6.73
CA PRO A 612 -11.47 -21.68 -6.98
C PRO A 612 -12.91 -21.22 -7.25
N ALA A 613 -13.56 -21.84 -8.24
CA ALA A 613 -14.99 -21.69 -8.48
C ALA A 613 -15.62 -23.07 -8.63
N LEU A 614 -16.72 -23.31 -7.91
CA LEU A 614 -17.49 -24.55 -7.93
C LEU A 614 -18.92 -24.22 -8.35
N VAL A 615 -19.40 -24.88 -9.40
CA VAL A 615 -20.78 -24.71 -9.90
C VAL A 615 -21.45 -26.08 -9.88
N ALA A 616 -22.49 -26.24 -9.06
CA ALA A 616 -23.28 -27.45 -9.00
C ALA A 616 -24.54 -27.35 -9.88
N GLN A 617 -24.98 -28.48 -10.42
CA GLN A 617 -26.23 -28.60 -11.16
C GLN A 617 -27.34 -29.12 -10.24
N SER A 618 -28.52 -28.53 -10.33
CA SER A 618 -29.74 -29.16 -9.80
C SER A 618 -30.21 -30.27 -10.75
N ARG A 619 -30.75 -31.37 -10.23
CA ARG A 619 -31.13 -32.56 -11.00
C ARG A 619 -32.32 -33.30 -10.39
N LEU A 620 -33.10 -33.93 -11.26
CA LEU A 620 -34.06 -34.96 -10.88
C LEU A 620 -33.37 -36.17 -10.26
N GLU A 621 -34.00 -36.84 -9.30
CA GLU A 621 -33.41 -37.97 -8.59
C GLU A 621 -33.02 -39.15 -9.51
N ASN A 622 -33.85 -39.47 -10.52
CA ASN A 622 -33.50 -40.43 -11.58
C ASN A 622 -32.30 -40.04 -12.45
N ALA A 623 -31.87 -38.78 -12.48
CA ALA A 623 -30.89 -38.24 -13.42
C ALA A 623 -29.44 -38.37 -12.91
N THR A 624 -29.14 -39.48 -12.25
CA THR A 624 -27.84 -39.79 -11.65
C THR A 624 -26.73 -39.96 -12.73
N PRO A 625 -25.53 -39.39 -12.56
CA PRO A 625 -25.06 -38.60 -11.42
C PRO A 625 -25.41 -37.11 -11.52
N LEU A 626 -25.64 -36.51 -10.34
CA LEU A 626 -25.60 -35.05 -10.17
C LEU A 626 -24.17 -34.56 -10.35
N ARG A 627 -23.98 -33.44 -11.06
CA ARG A 627 -22.65 -32.92 -11.40
C ARG A 627 -22.36 -31.58 -10.77
N ALA A 628 -21.17 -31.45 -10.18
CA ALA A 628 -20.55 -30.17 -9.89
C ALA A 628 -19.23 -30.03 -10.64
N THR A 629 -18.96 -28.84 -11.19
CA THR A 629 -17.71 -28.54 -11.91
C THR A 629 -16.86 -27.62 -11.06
N LEU A 630 -15.67 -28.11 -10.68
CA LEU A 630 -14.62 -27.33 -10.02
C LEU A 630 -13.70 -26.74 -11.09
N SER A 631 -13.32 -25.48 -10.92
CA SER A 631 -12.39 -24.78 -11.82
C SER A 631 -11.47 -23.81 -11.06
N LEU A 632 -10.30 -23.52 -11.64
CA LEU A 632 -9.35 -22.53 -11.14
C LEU A 632 -9.13 -21.42 -12.17
N THR A 633 -9.19 -20.16 -11.73
CA THR A 633 -8.86 -18.98 -12.53
C THR A 633 -7.81 -18.12 -11.82
N PRO A 634 -6.66 -17.82 -12.44
CA PRO A 634 -6.13 -18.40 -13.69
C PRO A 634 -5.82 -19.90 -13.54
N ALA A 635 -5.50 -20.57 -14.66
CA ALA A 635 -5.04 -21.96 -14.65
C ALA A 635 -3.79 -22.12 -13.77
N PRO A 636 -3.68 -23.18 -12.95
CA PRO A 636 -2.54 -23.34 -12.05
C PRO A 636 -1.29 -23.75 -12.84
N SER A 637 -0.11 -23.33 -12.37
CA SER A 637 1.19 -23.65 -12.96
C SER A 637 1.77 -24.99 -12.51
N VAL A 638 1.21 -25.59 -11.45
CA VAL A 638 1.52 -26.94 -10.95
C VAL A 638 0.22 -27.69 -10.60
N PRO A 639 0.22 -29.04 -10.50
CA PRO A 639 -0.96 -29.78 -10.08
C PRO A 639 -1.44 -29.44 -8.65
N ILE A 640 -2.74 -29.21 -8.47
CA ILE A 640 -3.38 -28.92 -7.18
C ILE A 640 -4.46 -29.98 -6.91
N ALA A 641 -4.38 -30.65 -5.76
CA ALA A 641 -5.33 -31.68 -5.34
C ALA A 641 -6.35 -31.13 -4.33
N PHE A 642 -7.61 -31.52 -4.50
CA PHE A 642 -8.77 -31.14 -3.68
C PHE A 642 -9.46 -32.38 -3.13
N ALA A 643 -9.70 -32.41 -1.83
CA ALA A 643 -10.63 -33.34 -1.21
C ALA A 643 -12.06 -32.80 -1.39
N VAL A 644 -12.97 -33.70 -1.74
CA VAL A 644 -14.37 -33.41 -2.02
C VAL A 644 -15.21 -34.20 -1.04
N SER A 645 -16.12 -33.51 -0.34
CA SER A 645 -17.07 -34.12 0.59
C SER A 645 -18.47 -33.55 0.40
N THR A 646 -19.49 -34.38 0.55
CA THR A 646 -20.87 -33.90 0.65
C THR A 646 -21.34 -33.79 2.10
N ARG A 647 -22.26 -32.86 2.35
CA ARG A 647 -23.00 -32.69 3.61
C ARG A 647 -24.49 -32.55 3.33
N ASP A 648 -25.28 -33.05 4.27
CA ASP A 648 -26.74 -32.92 4.28
C ASP A 648 -27.15 -31.43 4.32
N GLY A 649 -28.17 -31.09 3.54
CA GLY A 649 -28.88 -29.81 3.58
C GLY A 649 -30.27 -30.06 4.17
N SER A 650 -31.28 -30.13 3.33
CA SER A 650 -32.53 -30.84 3.67
C SER A 650 -32.51 -32.31 3.24
N ALA A 651 -31.76 -32.67 2.19
CA ALA A 651 -31.53 -34.05 1.77
C ALA A 651 -30.53 -34.77 2.69
N VAL A 652 -30.73 -36.07 2.89
CA VAL A 652 -30.04 -36.95 3.84
C VAL A 652 -29.26 -38.06 3.13
N ALA A 653 -27.96 -38.14 3.42
CA ALA A 653 -27.09 -39.19 2.91
C ALA A 653 -27.59 -40.60 3.25
N GLY A 654 -27.72 -41.45 2.22
CA GLY A 654 -28.16 -42.84 2.32
C GLY A 654 -29.67 -43.03 2.19
N SER A 655 -30.45 -41.94 2.17
CA SER A 655 -31.82 -41.93 1.68
C SER A 655 -31.81 -41.46 0.21
N ASP A 656 -31.36 -40.23 -0.05
CA ASP A 656 -31.65 -39.51 -1.31
C ASP A 656 -30.37 -39.30 -2.16
N TYR A 657 -29.19 -39.41 -1.54
CA TYR A 657 -27.90 -39.45 -2.22
C TYR A 657 -26.85 -40.31 -1.51
N VAL A 658 -25.87 -40.82 -2.26
CA VAL A 658 -24.70 -41.53 -1.68
C VAL A 658 -23.66 -40.51 -1.23
N ALA A 659 -23.34 -40.50 0.06
CA ALA A 659 -22.25 -39.67 0.61
C ALA A 659 -20.94 -39.87 -0.16
N LEU A 660 -20.38 -38.76 -0.65
CA LEU A 660 -19.13 -38.74 -1.42
C LEU A 660 -17.99 -38.27 -0.52
N SER A 661 -16.87 -38.99 -0.56
CA SER A 661 -15.58 -38.56 -0.03
C SER A 661 -14.50 -38.99 -1.02
N SER A 662 -13.96 -38.05 -1.79
CA SER A 662 -13.00 -38.33 -2.88
C SER A 662 -11.92 -37.26 -3.01
N THR A 663 -11.00 -37.43 -3.96
CA THR A 663 -9.99 -36.42 -4.30
C THR A 663 -9.90 -36.16 -5.80
N VAL A 664 -9.87 -34.89 -6.19
CA VAL A 664 -9.79 -34.39 -7.58
C VAL A 664 -8.52 -33.55 -7.75
N THR A 665 -7.76 -33.77 -8.82
CA THR A 665 -6.53 -33.01 -9.10
C THR A 665 -6.68 -32.18 -10.38
N LEU A 666 -6.51 -30.87 -10.26
CA LEU A 666 -6.45 -29.93 -11.39
C LEU A 666 -4.99 -29.71 -11.80
N THR A 667 -4.74 -29.54 -13.09
CA THR A 667 -3.37 -29.42 -13.64
C THR A 667 -3.27 -28.24 -14.62
N PRO A 668 -2.06 -27.79 -15.02
CA PRO A 668 -1.92 -26.71 -16.00
C PRO A 668 -2.59 -27.00 -17.35
N ALA A 669 -2.63 -28.27 -17.76
CA ALA A 669 -3.29 -28.72 -18.98
C ALA A 669 -4.81 -28.96 -18.80
N GLN A 670 -5.30 -29.01 -17.56
CA GLN A 670 -6.67 -29.33 -17.22
C GLN A 670 -7.11 -28.58 -15.94
N PRO A 671 -7.43 -27.27 -16.07
CA PRO A 671 -7.74 -26.39 -14.94
C PRO A 671 -9.18 -26.51 -14.42
N SER A 672 -9.93 -27.52 -14.89
CA SER A 672 -11.29 -27.83 -14.43
C SER A 672 -11.57 -29.33 -14.46
N ALA A 673 -12.45 -29.78 -13.55
CA ALA A 673 -12.86 -31.18 -13.44
C ALA A 673 -14.31 -31.29 -12.94
N ASN A 674 -14.97 -32.39 -13.30
CA ASN A 674 -16.30 -32.72 -12.81
C ASN A 674 -16.22 -33.64 -11.58
N ILE A 675 -17.13 -33.40 -10.66
CA ILE A 675 -17.44 -34.20 -9.48
C ILE A 675 -18.83 -34.79 -9.75
N ASP A 676 -18.92 -36.12 -9.81
CA ASP A 676 -20.16 -36.85 -10.05
C ASP A 676 -20.66 -37.44 -8.72
N ILE A 677 -21.84 -37.04 -8.26
CA ILE A 677 -22.52 -37.51 -7.03
C ILE A 677 -23.66 -38.45 -7.44
N THR A 678 -23.77 -39.61 -6.79
CA THR A 678 -24.85 -40.58 -7.06
C THR A 678 -26.11 -40.24 -6.26
N LEU A 679 -27.22 -39.97 -6.95
CA LEU A 679 -28.56 -39.85 -6.36
C LEU A 679 -29.23 -41.23 -6.20
N LEU A 680 -30.22 -41.36 -5.30
CA LEU A 680 -30.75 -42.64 -4.81
C LEU A 680 -32.24 -42.94 -5.12
N ASN A 681 -32.73 -42.43 -6.25
CA ASN A 681 -34.07 -42.68 -6.84
C ASN A 681 -34.91 -43.81 -6.20
N ASP A 682 -36.01 -43.43 -5.53
CA ASP A 682 -36.97 -44.37 -4.94
C ASP A 682 -38.39 -44.38 -5.59
N SER A 683 -39.47 -44.27 -4.81
CA SER A 683 -40.88 -44.23 -5.23
C SER A 683 -41.77 -43.40 -4.28
N ALA A 684 -41.15 -42.55 -3.45
CA ALA A 684 -41.80 -41.78 -2.40
C ALA A 684 -42.60 -40.59 -2.94
N ILE A 685 -42.75 -39.56 -2.11
CA ILE A 685 -42.97 -38.18 -2.54
C ILE A 685 -42.05 -37.40 -1.66
N GLU A 686 -41.20 -36.60 -2.26
CA GLU A 686 -40.38 -35.67 -1.51
C GLU A 686 -40.50 -34.29 -2.15
N ASN A 687 -40.29 -33.25 -1.36
CA ASN A 687 -40.22 -31.90 -1.89
C ASN A 687 -38.83 -31.72 -2.52
N PRO A 688 -38.56 -30.67 -3.31
CA PRO A 688 -37.20 -30.39 -3.75
C PRO A 688 -36.29 -30.13 -2.55
N GLU A 689 -35.21 -30.89 -2.44
CA GLU A 689 -34.33 -30.90 -1.28
C GLU A 689 -32.88 -30.56 -1.63
N THR A 690 -32.11 -30.04 -0.68
CA THR A 690 -30.77 -29.52 -0.92
C THR A 690 -29.68 -30.42 -0.34
N LEU A 691 -28.59 -30.60 -1.09
CA LEU A 691 -27.31 -31.06 -0.55
C LEU A 691 -26.22 -30.00 -0.73
N ILE A 692 -25.21 -30.05 0.13
CA ILE A 692 -24.05 -29.16 0.08
C ILE A 692 -22.82 -29.95 -0.35
N ILE A 693 -22.13 -29.48 -1.38
CA ILE A 693 -20.88 -30.06 -1.88
C ILE A 693 -19.75 -29.14 -1.42
N ASP A 694 -18.92 -29.61 -0.50
CA ASP A 694 -17.71 -28.90 -0.06
C ASP A 694 -16.48 -29.43 -0.81
N VAL A 695 -15.68 -28.50 -1.31
CA VAL A 695 -14.38 -28.79 -1.90
C VAL A 695 -13.31 -28.04 -1.13
N VAL A 696 -12.37 -28.77 -0.54
CA VAL A 696 -11.24 -28.24 0.24
C VAL A 696 -9.93 -28.82 -0.29
N PRO A 697 -8.79 -28.11 -0.30
CA PRO A 697 -7.53 -28.69 -0.78
C PRO A 697 -7.14 -29.98 -0.01
N ALA A 698 -6.83 -31.06 -0.75
CA ALA A 698 -6.40 -32.33 -0.17
C ALA A 698 -5.01 -32.21 0.47
N ASN A 699 -4.14 -31.42 -0.16
CA ASN A 699 -2.85 -31.05 0.40
C ASN A 699 -3.04 -29.82 1.29
N ARG A 700 -3.02 -30.02 2.61
CA ARG A 700 -2.92 -28.91 3.58
C ARG A 700 -1.55 -28.24 3.38
N GLY A 701 -1.54 -26.99 2.91
CA GLY A 701 -0.32 -26.28 2.51
C GLY A 701 -0.30 -25.68 1.09
N LEU A 702 -1.46 -25.53 0.43
CA LEU A 702 -1.59 -24.96 -0.94
C LEU A 702 -2.52 -23.73 -1.04
N GLY A 703 -3.04 -23.21 0.08
CA GLY A 703 -3.65 -21.87 0.12
C GLY A 703 -4.98 -21.59 -0.56
N VAL A 704 -5.44 -22.46 -1.44
CA VAL A 704 -6.73 -22.31 -2.13
C VAL A 704 -7.86 -22.37 -1.11
N ALA A 705 -8.74 -21.37 -1.10
CA ALA A 705 -9.90 -21.35 -0.20
C ALA A 705 -10.79 -22.58 -0.44
N GLY A 706 -11.41 -23.09 0.63
CA GLY A 706 -12.51 -24.03 0.47
C GLY A 706 -13.67 -23.35 -0.25
N VAL A 707 -14.31 -24.05 -1.18
CA VAL A 707 -15.49 -23.57 -1.90
C VAL A 707 -16.61 -24.58 -1.73
N SER A 708 -17.80 -24.08 -1.40
CA SER A 708 -19.01 -24.89 -1.25
C SER A 708 -20.01 -24.48 -2.32
N ALA A 709 -20.76 -25.45 -2.83
CA ALA A 709 -21.90 -25.21 -3.73
C ALA A 709 -23.11 -26.01 -3.25
N GLU A 710 -24.26 -25.37 -3.24
CA GLU A 710 -25.55 -26.01 -2.98
C GLU A 710 -26.11 -26.60 -4.28
N ALA A 711 -26.74 -27.77 -4.19
CA ALA A 711 -27.41 -28.42 -5.30
C ALA A 711 -28.80 -28.90 -4.86
N VAL A 712 -29.81 -28.69 -5.71
CA VAL A 712 -31.17 -29.18 -5.47
C VAL A 712 -31.35 -30.55 -6.14
N ILE A 713 -31.86 -31.50 -5.36
CA ILE A 713 -32.45 -32.75 -5.82
C ILE A 713 -33.95 -32.48 -6.00
N ASP A 714 -34.45 -32.59 -7.23
CA ASP A 714 -35.89 -32.56 -7.51
C ASP A 714 -36.42 -34.00 -7.51
N ASP A 715 -37.52 -34.25 -6.78
CA ASP A 715 -38.25 -35.53 -6.85
C ASP A 715 -38.74 -35.79 -8.29
N ASP A 716 -38.44 -36.96 -8.87
CA ASP A 716 -38.89 -37.35 -10.20
C ASP A 716 -40.23 -38.11 -10.24
N ASP A 717 -40.80 -38.37 -9.08
CA ASP A 717 -42.13 -38.90 -8.92
C ASP A 717 -43.22 -37.77 -9.06
N VAL A 718 -44.23 -37.92 -9.97
CA VAL A 718 -45.30 -36.91 -10.36
C VAL A 718 -46.82 -37.37 -10.50
N ARG A 719 -47.82 -36.83 -9.72
CA ARG A 719 -48.73 -37.59 -8.76
C ARG A 719 -49.77 -38.58 -9.29
N ALA A 720 -49.42 -39.78 -9.72
CA ALA A 720 -50.29 -40.80 -10.31
C ALA A 720 -51.33 -40.16 -11.26
N LEU A 721 -50.84 -39.22 -12.06
CA LEU A 721 -51.61 -38.33 -12.92
C LEU A 721 -51.04 -38.42 -14.34
N ASP A 722 -51.25 -39.59 -14.94
CA ASP A 722 -51.36 -39.81 -16.39
C ASP A 722 -50.25 -39.14 -17.25
N GLN A 723 -49.09 -39.82 -17.35
CA GLN A 723 -47.86 -39.34 -17.99
C GLN A 723 -47.92 -39.17 -19.53
N ASN A 724 -48.93 -38.49 -20.09
CA ASN A 724 -49.10 -38.31 -21.54
C ASN A 724 -49.38 -36.85 -21.94
N LEU A 725 -48.56 -35.89 -21.45
CA LEU A 725 -48.81 -34.47 -21.75
C LEU A 725 -47.57 -33.55 -21.87
N TYR A 726 -46.51 -34.03 -22.52
CA TYR A 726 -45.49 -33.17 -23.12
C TYR A 726 -45.26 -33.40 -24.62
N ASP A 727 -46.17 -34.13 -25.29
CA ASP A 727 -46.45 -33.85 -26.70
C ASP A 727 -47.37 -32.64 -26.76
N THR A 728 -46.93 -31.59 -27.48
CA THR A 728 -47.68 -30.39 -27.91
C THR A 728 -48.99 -30.12 -27.15
N LEU A 729 -49.00 -29.26 -26.12
CA LEU A 729 -50.23 -28.84 -25.44
C LEU A 729 -51.21 -28.23 -26.45
N HIS A 730 -52.16 -29.02 -26.96
CA HIS A 730 -53.25 -28.48 -27.72
C HIS A 730 -54.18 -27.79 -26.74
N LEU A 731 -54.78 -26.67 -27.15
CA LEU A 731 -55.73 -25.97 -26.30
C LEU A 731 -56.85 -26.93 -25.82
N SER A 732 -57.24 -27.91 -26.64
CA SER A 732 -58.18 -29.00 -26.30
C SER A 732 -57.92 -29.66 -24.95
N ASP A 733 -56.65 -29.79 -24.58
CA ASP A 733 -56.18 -30.67 -23.50
C ASP A 733 -56.11 -29.93 -22.15
N ILE A 734 -56.25 -28.60 -22.18
CA ILE A 734 -56.41 -27.74 -21.01
C ILE A 734 -57.65 -28.19 -20.24
N ASN A 735 -57.43 -28.78 -19.06
CA ASN A 735 -58.46 -29.46 -18.28
C ASN A 735 -58.71 -28.87 -16.88
N GLY A 736 -57.92 -27.87 -16.46
CA GLY A 736 -58.00 -27.25 -15.15
C GLY A 736 -56.81 -27.52 -14.22
N ARG A 737 -56.06 -28.61 -14.47
CA ARG A 737 -54.81 -28.94 -13.75
C ARG A 737 -53.57 -28.45 -14.51
N ASN A 738 -53.54 -28.64 -15.82
CA ASN A 738 -52.44 -28.25 -16.72
C ASN A 738 -52.60 -26.83 -17.30
N GLY A 739 -53.53 -26.04 -16.74
CA GLY A 739 -53.87 -24.70 -17.21
C GLY A 739 -55.39 -24.46 -17.18
N VAL A 740 -55.78 -23.23 -17.52
CA VAL A 740 -57.17 -22.79 -17.58
C VAL A 740 -57.38 -21.97 -18.85
N ARG A 741 -58.43 -22.27 -19.63
CA ARG A 741 -58.87 -21.37 -20.71
C ARG A 741 -59.76 -20.29 -20.13
N VAL A 742 -59.30 -19.05 -20.20
CA VAL A 742 -60.14 -17.88 -19.93
C VAL A 742 -60.96 -17.58 -21.18
N GLN A 743 -62.27 -17.83 -21.13
CA GLN A 743 -63.19 -17.50 -22.22
C GLN A 743 -63.89 -16.18 -21.95
N ILE A 744 -64.01 -15.40 -23.02
CA ILE A 744 -64.70 -14.12 -23.07
C ILE A 744 -65.92 -14.33 -23.96
N SER A 745 -67.10 -13.91 -23.51
CA SER A 745 -68.36 -14.15 -24.23
C SER A 745 -69.21 -12.89 -24.33
N GLY A 746 -70.38 -13.03 -24.95
CA GLY A 746 -71.44 -12.02 -24.98
C GLY A 746 -70.95 -10.59 -25.24
N ALA A 747 -71.13 -9.74 -24.24
CA ALA A 747 -70.87 -8.31 -24.34
C ALA A 747 -69.38 -7.95 -24.44
N LEU A 748 -68.46 -8.88 -24.13
CA LEU A 748 -67.02 -8.66 -24.08
C LEU A 748 -66.25 -9.24 -25.28
N ALA A 749 -66.91 -9.93 -26.22
CA ALA A 749 -66.28 -10.71 -27.29
C ALA A 749 -65.26 -9.94 -28.19
N ASN A 750 -65.30 -8.61 -28.19
CA ASN A 750 -64.37 -7.72 -28.90
C ASN A 750 -63.51 -6.89 -27.92
N SER A 751 -63.06 -7.47 -26.81
CA SER A 751 -62.21 -6.79 -25.83
C SER A 751 -60.76 -7.28 -25.96
N ASP A 752 -59.81 -6.36 -25.86
CA ASP A 752 -58.41 -6.71 -25.59
C ASP A 752 -58.35 -7.31 -24.19
N VAL A 753 -57.85 -8.54 -24.09
CA VAL A 753 -57.70 -9.25 -22.82
C VAL A 753 -56.24 -9.56 -22.56
N ARG A 754 -55.80 -9.23 -21.34
CA ARG A 754 -54.43 -9.47 -20.87
C ARG A 754 -54.47 -10.02 -19.45
N ILE A 755 -53.73 -11.10 -19.21
CA ILE A 755 -53.34 -11.50 -17.85
C ILE A 755 -52.43 -10.39 -17.31
N VAL A 756 -52.74 -9.88 -16.12
CA VAL A 756 -52.00 -8.80 -15.47
C VAL A 756 -50.90 -9.36 -14.58
N GLY A 757 -51.22 -10.45 -13.87
CA GLY A 757 -50.33 -11.14 -12.95
C GLY A 757 -51.10 -12.23 -12.19
N SER A 758 -50.40 -12.86 -11.26
CA SER A 758 -50.93 -13.85 -10.33
C SER A 758 -50.38 -13.62 -8.93
N GLY A 759 -51.15 -13.95 -7.90
CA GLY A 759 -50.78 -13.81 -6.49
C GLY A 759 -52.01 -13.65 -5.58
N ASP A 760 -51.82 -13.67 -4.26
CA ASP A 760 -52.91 -13.52 -3.28
C ASP A 760 -53.49 -12.10 -3.30
N PHE A 761 -54.65 -11.95 -3.94
CA PHE A 761 -55.41 -10.70 -4.09
C PHE A 761 -56.78 -10.80 -3.36
N VAL A 762 -57.15 -11.99 -2.90
CA VAL A 762 -58.46 -12.39 -2.35
C VAL A 762 -58.20 -13.44 -1.27
N ASP A 763 -58.28 -13.03 0.01
CA ASP A 763 -57.90 -13.81 1.21
C ASP A 763 -58.07 -15.33 1.06
N GLY A 764 -56.97 -16.01 0.72
CA GLY A 764 -56.93 -17.45 0.48
C GLY A 764 -55.49 -17.97 0.37
N PRO A 765 -55.25 -19.27 0.60
CA PRO A 765 -53.90 -19.84 0.57
C PRO A 765 -53.34 -20.08 -0.84
N GLU A 766 -54.09 -19.74 -1.89
CA GLU A 766 -53.80 -20.09 -3.28
C GLU A 766 -53.72 -18.80 -4.12
N PRO A 767 -52.73 -18.66 -5.03
CA PRO A 767 -52.59 -17.45 -5.82
C PRO A 767 -53.76 -17.27 -6.80
N ASP A 768 -54.31 -16.05 -6.85
CA ASP A 768 -55.34 -15.66 -7.80
C ASP A 768 -54.75 -15.34 -9.17
N ILE A 769 -55.62 -15.24 -10.18
CA ILE A 769 -55.26 -14.73 -11.51
C ILE A 769 -56.05 -13.45 -11.79
N VAL A 770 -55.34 -12.33 -12.02
CA VAL A 770 -55.97 -11.06 -12.39
C VAL A 770 -55.93 -10.90 -13.91
N VAL A 771 -57.11 -10.74 -14.51
CA VAL A 771 -57.32 -10.59 -15.94
C VAL A 771 -57.97 -9.26 -16.24
N SER A 772 -57.40 -8.50 -17.18
CA SER A 772 -58.02 -7.27 -17.71
C SER A 772 -58.83 -7.56 -18.97
N ALA A 773 -59.95 -6.86 -19.14
CA ALA A 773 -60.68 -6.79 -20.40
C ALA A 773 -61.04 -5.32 -20.71
N ALA A 774 -60.48 -4.79 -21.80
CA ALA A 774 -60.75 -3.44 -22.28
C ALA A 774 -61.45 -3.50 -23.64
N ARG A 775 -62.63 -2.88 -23.77
CA ARG A 775 -63.30 -2.78 -25.08
C ARG A 775 -62.49 -1.87 -26.01
N THR A 776 -62.02 -2.43 -27.12
CA THR A 776 -61.35 -1.65 -28.16
C THR A 776 -62.37 -0.97 -29.06
N TRP A 777 -62.46 0.36 -28.92
CA TRP A 777 -63.06 1.29 -29.90
C TRP A 777 -64.60 1.21 -30.11
N PRO A 778 -65.29 2.37 -30.07
CA PRO A 778 -66.24 2.67 -31.15
C PRO A 778 -65.93 4.01 -31.81
N SER A 779 -66.05 4.04 -33.14
CA SER A 779 -65.90 5.26 -33.91
C SER A 779 -67.00 6.25 -33.56
N THR A 780 -66.61 7.52 -33.34
CA THR A 780 -67.51 8.68 -33.38
C THR A 780 -68.78 8.61 -32.53
N ALA A 781 -68.65 8.66 -31.19
CA ALA A 781 -69.44 9.53 -30.28
C ALA A 781 -69.31 9.11 -28.80
N GLY A 782 -68.56 9.87 -28.00
CA GLY A 782 -68.79 10.09 -26.55
C GLY A 782 -68.75 8.93 -25.55
N GLY A 783 -68.65 7.66 -25.96
CA GLY A 783 -68.64 6.51 -25.04
C GLY A 783 -67.28 6.28 -24.37
N ALA A 784 -67.26 6.17 -23.04
CA ALA A 784 -66.04 5.86 -22.28
C ALA A 784 -65.58 4.41 -22.52
N THR A 785 -64.29 4.22 -22.78
CA THR A 785 -63.62 2.91 -22.84
C THR A 785 -63.34 2.45 -21.42
N ALA A 786 -64.38 1.93 -20.75
CA ALA A 786 -64.27 1.44 -19.39
C ALA A 786 -63.53 0.08 -19.38
N THR A 787 -62.33 0.05 -18.80
CA THR A 787 -61.64 -1.21 -18.52
C THR A 787 -62.37 -1.93 -17.40
N SER A 788 -62.53 -3.25 -17.53
CA SER A 788 -63.00 -4.12 -16.44
C SER A 788 -61.87 -5.05 -16.05
N LEU A 789 -61.61 -5.17 -14.75
CA LEU A 789 -60.68 -6.16 -14.20
C LEU A 789 -61.49 -7.33 -13.63
N TYR A 790 -60.98 -8.54 -13.80
CA TYR A 790 -61.59 -9.78 -13.34
C TYR A 790 -60.56 -10.53 -12.52
N VAL A 791 -60.87 -10.73 -11.24
CA VAL A 791 -60.07 -11.59 -10.37
C VAL A 791 -60.70 -12.98 -10.39
N ILE A 792 -59.92 -13.98 -10.79
CA ILE A 792 -60.28 -15.40 -10.72
C ILE A 792 -59.60 -15.93 -9.46
N PRO A 793 -60.33 -16.23 -8.37
CA PRO A 793 -59.70 -16.65 -7.14
C PRO A 793 -59.01 -18.01 -7.28
N GLY A 794 -57.88 -18.17 -6.60
CA GLY A 794 -57.19 -19.44 -6.43
C GLY A 794 -58.09 -20.48 -5.73
N ALA A 795 -57.79 -21.76 -5.91
CA ALA A 795 -58.53 -22.84 -5.26
C ALA A 795 -57.69 -24.11 -5.10
N ALA A 796 -57.70 -24.69 -3.89
CA ALA A 796 -57.06 -25.96 -3.56
C ALA A 796 -57.63 -27.18 -4.33
N THR A 797 -58.72 -26.98 -5.07
CA THR A 797 -59.18 -27.91 -6.11
C THR A 797 -58.95 -27.27 -7.48
N PRO A 798 -58.42 -28.01 -8.48
CA PRO A 798 -58.18 -27.49 -9.82
C PRO A 798 -59.35 -26.67 -10.36
N LEU A 799 -59.04 -25.50 -10.91
CA LEU A 799 -60.03 -24.64 -11.56
C LEU A 799 -60.68 -25.40 -12.74
N PRO A 800 -61.89 -25.01 -13.19
CA PRO A 800 -62.45 -25.61 -14.40
C PRO A 800 -61.55 -25.36 -15.62
N ALA A 801 -61.47 -26.34 -16.53
CA ALA A 801 -60.85 -26.22 -17.86
C ALA A 801 -61.16 -24.91 -18.61
N LEU A 802 -62.36 -24.37 -18.35
CA LEU A 802 -62.91 -23.18 -18.98
C LEU A 802 -63.50 -22.24 -17.91
N VAL A 803 -62.97 -21.03 -17.78
CA VAL A 803 -63.50 -19.97 -16.91
C VAL A 803 -64.04 -18.84 -17.78
N ALA A 804 -65.36 -18.63 -17.73
CA ALA A 804 -66.04 -17.57 -18.47
C ALA A 804 -66.13 -16.28 -17.62
N LEU A 805 -65.45 -15.22 -18.04
CA LEU A 805 -65.30 -13.99 -17.24
C LEU A 805 -66.60 -13.23 -16.96
N ASP A 806 -67.58 -13.30 -17.86
CA ASP A 806 -68.81 -12.51 -17.80
C ASP A 806 -70.02 -13.24 -17.19
N THR A 807 -69.90 -14.56 -16.99
CA THR A 807 -71.01 -15.46 -16.66
C THR A 807 -70.69 -16.46 -15.55
N SER A 808 -69.43 -16.61 -15.13
CA SER A 808 -69.08 -17.48 -14.02
C SER A 808 -69.34 -16.83 -12.65
N LEU A 809 -69.83 -17.64 -11.70
CA LEU A 809 -69.91 -17.26 -10.28
C LEU A 809 -68.55 -17.26 -9.56
N ARG A 810 -67.44 -17.48 -10.30
CA ARG A 810 -66.08 -17.63 -9.78
C ARG A 810 -65.13 -16.50 -10.20
N SER A 811 -65.62 -15.41 -10.79
CA SER A 811 -64.79 -14.25 -11.13
C SER A 811 -65.38 -12.96 -10.58
N THR A 812 -64.60 -12.24 -9.77
CA THR A 812 -64.98 -10.93 -9.22
C THR A 812 -64.67 -9.84 -10.22
N ARG A 813 -65.71 -9.19 -10.77
CA ARG A 813 -65.55 -8.09 -11.72
C ARG A 813 -65.41 -6.74 -11.01
N ILE A 814 -64.28 -6.09 -11.20
CA ILE A 814 -63.97 -4.74 -10.71
C ILE A 814 -64.13 -3.73 -11.87
N ASN A 815 -64.96 -2.72 -11.66
CA ASN A 815 -65.31 -1.71 -12.66
C ASN A 815 -65.02 -0.28 -12.17
N GLY A 816 -64.88 0.66 -13.11
CA GLY A 816 -64.75 2.10 -12.82
C GLY A 816 -63.39 2.71 -13.19
N PHE A 817 -62.63 2.04 -14.04
CA PHE A 817 -61.37 2.55 -14.61
C PHE A 817 -61.63 3.21 -15.97
N ASP A 818 -61.00 4.35 -16.23
CA ASP A 818 -61.11 5.09 -17.49
C ASP A 818 -59.78 5.05 -18.27
N ARG A 819 -59.80 4.50 -19.48
CA ARG A 819 -58.67 4.50 -20.43
C ARG A 819 -57.34 4.02 -19.82
N THR A 820 -57.37 2.84 -19.22
CA THR A 820 -56.18 2.16 -18.68
C THR A 820 -55.12 1.91 -19.76
N LEU A 821 -53.86 2.25 -19.49
CA LEU A 821 -52.72 1.95 -20.36
C LEU A 821 -51.74 0.95 -19.74
N ALA A 822 -51.56 1.00 -18.42
CA ALA A 822 -50.59 0.19 -17.69
C ALA A 822 -51.23 -0.49 -16.47
N LEU A 823 -50.82 -1.73 -16.22
CA LEU A 823 -51.37 -2.63 -15.21
C LEU A 823 -50.23 -3.52 -14.68
N THR A 824 -50.09 -3.64 -13.36
CA THR A 824 -49.04 -4.44 -12.71
C THR A 824 -49.46 -4.83 -11.29
N MET A 825 -48.95 -5.96 -10.79
CA MET A 825 -49.18 -6.46 -9.42
C MET A 825 -47.86 -6.55 -8.65
N GLY A 826 -47.94 -6.42 -7.33
CA GLY A 826 -46.82 -6.41 -6.39
C GLY A 826 -47.31 -6.03 -4.99
N GLN A 827 -46.41 -5.89 -4.02
CA GLN A 827 -46.73 -5.49 -2.64
C GLN A 827 -46.16 -4.09 -2.35
N VAL A 828 -46.94 -3.21 -1.73
CA VAL A 828 -46.54 -1.85 -1.25
C VAL A 828 -47.03 -1.50 0.17
N SER A 829 -47.77 -2.39 0.82
CA SER A 829 -48.43 -2.16 2.12
C SER A 829 -47.71 -2.80 3.32
N GLY A 830 -46.76 -3.70 3.06
CA GLY A 830 -46.10 -4.52 4.08
C GLY A 830 -46.95 -5.68 4.66
N ASP A 831 -48.19 -5.91 4.19
CA ASP A 831 -49.10 -6.91 4.79
C ASP A 831 -49.10 -8.30 4.13
N ALA A 832 -48.13 -8.53 3.23
CA ALA A 832 -47.94 -9.70 2.37
C ALA A 832 -49.02 -9.97 1.31
N ARG A 833 -50.12 -9.21 1.27
CA ARG A 833 -51.10 -9.28 0.19
C ARG A 833 -50.55 -8.60 -1.07
N GLN A 834 -51.03 -9.02 -2.24
CA GLN A 834 -50.70 -8.35 -3.49
C GLN A 834 -51.68 -7.22 -3.75
N GLU A 835 -51.17 -6.04 -4.09
CA GLU A 835 -51.94 -4.94 -4.64
C GLU A 835 -51.81 -4.86 -6.17
N LEU A 836 -52.74 -4.12 -6.77
CA LEU A 836 -52.83 -3.91 -8.21
C LEU A 836 -52.75 -2.42 -8.51
N LEU A 837 -51.70 -2.01 -9.24
CA LEU A 837 -51.52 -0.66 -9.74
C LEU A 837 -52.15 -0.53 -11.13
N VAL A 838 -53.03 0.47 -11.28
CA VAL A 838 -53.75 0.75 -12.52
C VAL A 838 -53.42 2.16 -13.01
N GLY A 839 -52.70 2.25 -14.13
CA GLY A 839 -52.35 3.50 -14.81
C GLY A 839 -53.44 3.93 -15.80
N GLU A 840 -54.11 5.03 -15.49
CA GLU A 840 -55.25 5.62 -16.21
C GLU A 840 -54.85 6.97 -16.83
N ALA A 841 -53.86 6.96 -17.71
CA ALA A 841 -53.21 8.17 -18.25
C ALA A 841 -54.17 9.20 -18.88
N TYR A 842 -55.32 8.78 -19.43
CA TYR A 842 -56.28 9.71 -20.03
C TYR A 842 -57.47 10.07 -19.14
N ALA A 843 -57.50 9.60 -17.90
CA ALA A 843 -58.49 10.03 -16.91
C ALA A 843 -58.32 11.52 -16.57
N LEU A 844 -59.30 12.08 -15.86
CA LEU A 844 -59.26 13.46 -15.33
C LEU A 844 -58.94 14.51 -16.43
N ALA A 845 -59.67 14.43 -17.55
CA ALA A 845 -59.51 15.30 -18.72
C ALA A 845 -58.10 15.28 -19.37
N GLY A 846 -57.35 14.19 -19.21
CA GLY A 846 -56.02 14.00 -19.80
C GLY A 846 -54.84 14.27 -18.85
N ALA A 847 -55.11 14.72 -17.62
CA ALA A 847 -54.09 14.83 -16.58
C ALA A 847 -53.51 13.45 -16.19
N GLY A 848 -54.36 12.42 -16.20
CA GLY A 848 -53.99 11.05 -15.85
C GLY A 848 -54.03 10.77 -14.35
N ARG A 849 -54.07 9.47 -14.03
CA ARG A 849 -54.22 8.96 -12.66
C ARG A 849 -53.53 7.61 -12.49
N VAL A 850 -53.02 7.33 -11.30
CA VAL A 850 -52.71 5.96 -10.87
C VAL A 850 -53.61 5.59 -9.70
N THR A 851 -54.20 4.41 -9.77
CA THR A 851 -55.11 3.87 -8.76
C THR A 851 -54.51 2.59 -8.19
N LEU A 852 -54.40 2.52 -6.86
CA LEU A 852 -54.01 1.30 -6.16
C LEU A 852 -55.27 0.59 -5.69
N VAL A 853 -55.45 -0.65 -6.14
CA VAL A 853 -56.48 -1.54 -5.64
C VAL A 853 -55.84 -2.43 -4.57
N PRO A 854 -56.26 -2.35 -3.30
CA PRO A 854 -55.72 -3.19 -2.24
C PRO A 854 -56.11 -4.66 -2.47
N GLY A 855 -55.24 -5.57 -2.03
CA GLY A 855 -55.56 -6.99 -1.92
C GLY A 855 -56.55 -7.29 -0.79
N GLY A 856 -57.00 -8.53 -0.75
CA GLY A 856 -57.88 -9.06 0.29
C GLY A 856 -59.37 -8.72 0.13
N LEU A 857 -59.86 -8.78 -1.10
CA LEU A 857 -61.29 -8.58 -1.38
C LEU A 857 -62.12 -9.76 -0.84
N PRO A 858 -63.31 -9.54 -0.27
CA PRO A 858 -64.17 -10.62 0.20
C PRO A 858 -64.74 -11.46 -0.95
N VAL A 859 -64.66 -12.79 -0.82
CA VAL A 859 -65.11 -13.79 -1.81
C VAL A 859 -66.65 -13.84 -1.93
N ALA A 860 -67.28 -12.88 -2.61
CA ALA A 860 -68.52 -13.05 -3.40
C ALA A 860 -69.10 -11.72 -3.92
N GLY A 861 -69.37 -11.63 -5.24
CA GLY A 861 -70.22 -10.59 -5.81
C GLY A 861 -70.06 -10.40 -7.31
N LEU A 862 -71.15 -10.50 -8.09
CA LEU A 862 -71.14 -10.48 -9.56
C LEU A 862 -70.63 -9.17 -10.21
N SER A 863 -70.48 -8.09 -9.46
CA SER A 863 -69.73 -6.89 -9.85
C SER A 863 -69.53 -5.96 -8.65
N ALA A 864 -68.32 -5.42 -8.50
CA ALA A 864 -68.01 -4.33 -7.57
C ALA A 864 -67.53 -3.09 -8.35
N ALA A 865 -68.02 -1.91 -7.99
CA ALA A 865 -67.48 -0.65 -8.48
C ALA A 865 -66.30 -0.24 -7.58
N ILE A 866 -65.17 0.15 -8.16
CA ILE A 866 -63.96 0.50 -7.40
C ILE A 866 -64.24 1.59 -6.35
N VAL A 867 -65.09 2.58 -6.68
CA VAL A 867 -65.49 3.68 -5.79
C VAL A 867 -66.29 3.21 -4.56
N SER A 868 -66.71 1.94 -4.51
CA SER A 868 -67.47 1.34 -3.39
C SER A 868 -66.67 0.30 -2.60
N MET A 869 -65.39 0.08 -2.94
CA MET A 869 -64.54 -0.89 -2.25
C MET A 869 -63.93 -0.29 -0.97
N PRO A 870 -64.02 -0.98 0.19
CA PRO A 870 -63.29 -0.57 1.39
C PRO A 870 -61.79 -0.51 1.09
N GLY A 871 -61.17 0.64 1.34
CA GLY A 871 -59.72 0.81 1.18
C GLY A 871 -59.21 1.07 -0.23
N SER A 872 -60.05 1.12 -1.27
CA SER A 872 -59.61 1.56 -2.61
C SER A 872 -59.08 2.99 -2.56
N ARG A 873 -57.81 3.20 -2.93
CA ARG A 873 -57.13 4.50 -2.79
C ARG A 873 -56.70 5.00 -4.15
N ILE A 874 -57.27 6.14 -4.56
CA ILE A 874 -56.79 6.90 -5.71
C ILE A 874 -55.42 7.44 -5.31
N LEU A 875 -54.35 6.93 -5.92
CA LEU A 875 -53.02 7.09 -5.35
C LEU A 875 -52.14 8.13 -6.04
N ALA A 876 -52.51 8.63 -7.22
CA ALA A 876 -52.07 9.94 -7.67
C ALA A 876 -52.88 10.48 -8.84
N ALA A 877 -53.11 11.79 -8.86
CA ALA A 877 -53.67 12.54 -9.97
C ALA A 877 -52.76 13.74 -10.24
N ALA A 878 -52.45 13.99 -11.52
CA ALA A 878 -51.80 15.25 -11.89
C ALA A 878 -52.81 16.41 -11.70
N ASN A 879 -52.37 17.47 -11.02
CA ASN A 879 -53.24 18.54 -10.54
C ASN A 879 -52.79 19.95 -10.98
N ASN A 880 -51.88 20.02 -11.96
CA ASN A 880 -51.39 21.24 -12.60
C ASN A 880 -51.32 21.07 -14.13
N ALA A 881 -51.19 22.18 -14.86
CA ALA A 881 -51.18 22.20 -16.33
C ALA A 881 -49.83 21.81 -16.96
N GLU A 882 -48.82 21.44 -16.15
CA GLU A 882 -47.44 21.18 -16.56
C GLU A 882 -47.17 19.70 -16.87
N GLU A 883 -48.07 18.80 -16.46
CA GLU A 883 -47.98 17.35 -16.66
C GLU A 883 -49.32 16.82 -17.19
N ALA A 884 -49.24 15.89 -18.14
CA ALA A 884 -50.38 15.13 -18.64
C ALA A 884 -50.02 13.66 -18.66
N GLN A 885 -51.01 12.79 -18.84
CA GLN A 885 -50.77 11.36 -19.04
C GLN A 885 -50.07 10.67 -17.86
N PHE A 886 -50.23 11.17 -16.63
CA PHE A 886 -49.69 10.50 -15.45
C PHE A 886 -50.25 9.08 -15.32
N GLY A 887 -49.37 8.08 -15.22
CA GLY A 887 -49.71 6.67 -15.31
C GLY A 887 -49.66 6.09 -16.73
N GLU A 888 -48.93 6.71 -17.68
CA GLU A 888 -48.63 6.11 -19.01
C GLU A 888 -47.84 4.79 -18.86
N SER A 889 -46.92 4.73 -17.89
CA SER A 889 -46.23 3.53 -17.43
C SER A 889 -46.27 3.46 -15.89
N VAL A 890 -46.53 2.28 -15.35
CA VAL A 890 -46.37 1.97 -13.91
C VAL A 890 -45.61 0.66 -13.73
N SER A 891 -44.84 0.56 -12.65
CA SER A 891 -44.17 -0.68 -12.23
C SER A 891 -44.02 -0.68 -10.72
N PHE A 892 -44.28 -1.81 -10.06
CA PHE A 892 -43.62 -2.09 -8.79
C PHE A 892 -42.11 -2.17 -9.03
N ILE A 893 -41.31 -1.69 -8.09
CA ILE A 893 -39.85 -1.63 -8.21
C ILE A 893 -39.13 -2.48 -7.17
N GLY A 894 -39.84 -3.13 -6.25
CA GLY A 894 -39.27 -3.89 -5.14
C GLY A 894 -38.88 -2.97 -3.98
N ASP A 895 -38.06 -3.45 -3.06
CA ASP A 895 -37.55 -2.66 -1.93
C ASP A 895 -36.37 -1.79 -2.45
N PHE A 896 -36.69 -0.58 -2.87
CA PHE A 896 -35.77 0.33 -3.59
C PHE A 896 -35.08 1.32 -2.65
N ASP A 897 -35.65 1.56 -1.45
CA ASP A 897 -35.01 2.30 -0.37
C ASP A 897 -34.42 1.44 0.77
N GLY A 898 -34.70 0.13 0.81
CA GLY A 898 -34.17 -0.80 1.80
C GLY A 898 -34.92 -0.80 3.14
N ASP A 899 -36.19 -0.39 3.18
CA ASP A 899 -37.01 -0.36 4.40
C ASP A 899 -37.75 -1.70 4.69
N GLY A 900 -37.71 -2.64 3.75
CA GLY A 900 -38.37 -3.95 3.83
C GLY A 900 -39.80 -4.00 3.26
N ILE A 901 -40.29 -2.91 2.67
CA ILE A 901 -41.60 -2.81 2.02
C ILE A 901 -41.38 -2.53 0.52
N GLY A 902 -42.27 -3.03 -0.34
CA GLY A 902 -42.13 -2.80 -1.76
C GLY A 902 -42.54 -1.38 -2.18
N ASP A 903 -41.83 -0.84 -3.17
CA ASP A 903 -42.05 0.48 -3.75
C ASP A 903 -42.67 0.40 -5.15
N PHE A 904 -43.10 1.54 -5.68
CA PHE A 904 -43.47 1.64 -7.08
C PHE A 904 -43.10 2.97 -7.77
N ALA A 905 -43.01 2.91 -9.10
CA ALA A 905 -42.72 4.04 -9.97
C ALA A 905 -43.83 4.25 -11.00
N ALA A 906 -44.13 5.52 -11.31
CA ALA A 906 -45.13 5.93 -12.30
C ALA A 906 -44.66 7.12 -13.15
N THR A 907 -44.91 7.09 -14.46
CA THR A 907 -44.44 8.14 -15.38
C THR A 907 -45.48 9.24 -15.63
N ALA A 908 -45.01 10.48 -15.81
CA ALA A 908 -45.79 11.65 -16.24
C ALA A 908 -45.04 12.42 -17.34
N PRO A 909 -45.49 12.36 -18.60
CA PRO A 909 -45.03 13.27 -19.65
C PRO A 909 -45.27 14.76 -19.31
N GLU A 910 -44.24 15.61 -19.40
CA GLU A 910 -44.43 17.07 -19.26
C GLU A 910 -45.10 17.65 -20.51
N THR A 911 -46.08 18.54 -20.32
CA THR A 911 -46.82 19.23 -21.39
C THR A 911 -46.12 20.48 -21.92
N SER A 912 -45.10 20.95 -21.20
CA SER A 912 -44.46 22.27 -21.33
C SER A 912 -43.65 22.49 -22.63
N GLY A 913 -43.64 21.52 -23.55
CA GLY A 913 -42.92 21.59 -24.83
C GLY A 913 -41.46 21.15 -24.77
N SER A 914 -40.95 20.74 -23.60
CA SER A 914 -39.61 20.16 -23.42
C SER A 914 -39.46 18.76 -24.01
N GLY A 915 -40.56 18.01 -24.17
CA GLY A 915 -40.59 16.60 -24.56
C GLY A 915 -40.13 15.62 -23.47
N GLN A 916 -39.65 16.14 -22.34
CA GLN A 916 -39.11 15.36 -21.24
C GLN A 916 -40.25 14.71 -20.45
N THR A 917 -40.09 13.43 -20.11
CA THR A 917 -40.98 12.73 -19.17
C THR A 917 -40.41 12.88 -17.74
N SER A 918 -41.24 12.67 -16.73
CA SER A 918 -40.80 12.47 -15.35
C SER A 918 -41.16 11.07 -14.85
N VAL A 919 -40.37 10.55 -13.91
CA VAL A 919 -40.65 9.32 -13.14
C VAL A 919 -40.89 9.73 -11.70
N ASN A 920 -42.06 9.41 -11.17
CA ASN A 920 -42.41 9.63 -9.78
C ASN A 920 -42.25 8.31 -9.05
N ILE A 921 -41.39 8.29 -8.02
CA ILE A 921 -41.19 7.15 -7.12
C ILE A 921 -42.02 7.40 -5.87
N VAL A 922 -42.77 6.39 -5.46
CA VAL A 922 -43.63 6.41 -4.28
C VAL A 922 -43.22 5.24 -3.40
N TYR A 923 -42.73 5.58 -2.21
CA TYR A 923 -42.28 4.59 -1.25
C TYR A 923 -43.44 3.83 -0.61
N GLY A 924 -43.20 2.55 -0.33
CA GLY A 924 -44.06 1.66 0.43
C GLY A 924 -44.32 2.20 1.84
N ARG A 925 -45.30 1.62 2.53
CA ARG A 925 -45.50 1.88 3.97
C ARG A 925 -46.43 0.90 4.64
N ALA A 926 -46.06 0.52 5.85
CA ALA A 926 -46.93 -0.20 6.77
C ALA A 926 -48.22 0.58 7.02
N GLY A 927 -49.34 0.05 6.55
CA GLY A 927 -50.65 0.67 6.67
C GLY A 927 -51.10 1.42 5.42
N SER A 928 -51.75 2.56 5.60
CA SER A 928 -52.84 2.94 4.70
C SER A 928 -52.58 4.27 3.97
N PHE A 929 -52.23 4.20 2.67
CA PHE A 929 -52.00 5.37 1.81
C PHE A 929 -53.17 6.37 1.82
N PRO A 930 -52.93 7.70 1.81
CA PRO A 930 -54.03 8.67 1.83
C PRO A 930 -54.93 8.51 0.60
N ALA A 931 -56.24 8.79 0.75
CA ALA A 931 -57.25 8.56 -0.29
C ALA A 931 -57.05 9.40 -1.58
N THR A 932 -56.14 10.37 -1.55
CA THR A 932 -55.57 11.06 -2.70
C THR A 932 -54.14 11.50 -2.35
N LEU A 933 -53.15 11.13 -3.17
CA LEU A 933 -51.75 11.54 -3.04
C LEU A 933 -51.32 12.23 -4.34
N THR A 934 -51.43 13.55 -4.43
CA THR A 934 -50.90 14.30 -5.58
C THR A 934 -49.37 14.22 -5.65
N ILE A 935 -48.78 14.45 -6.82
CA ILE A 935 -47.30 14.48 -6.99
C ILE A 935 -46.64 15.46 -6.01
N ALA A 936 -47.24 16.64 -5.80
CA ALA A 936 -46.78 17.60 -4.81
C ALA A 936 -46.81 17.04 -3.37
N SER A 937 -47.86 16.29 -3.00
CA SER A 937 -47.94 15.64 -1.69
C SER A 937 -47.08 14.37 -1.56
N ASN A 938 -46.70 13.73 -2.67
CA ASN A 938 -45.70 12.66 -2.68
C ASN A 938 -44.32 13.21 -2.29
N LEU A 939 -43.88 14.28 -2.96
CA LEU A 939 -42.63 14.95 -2.62
C LEU A 939 -42.61 15.48 -1.18
N ALA A 940 -43.75 16.01 -0.69
CA ALA A 940 -43.89 16.45 0.70
C ALA A 940 -43.95 15.31 1.73
N GLN A 941 -44.14 14.05 1.30
CA GLN A 941 -44.12 12.85 2.13
C GLN A 941 -42.81 12.06 2.01
N GLY A 942 -41.79 12.60 1.33
CA GLY A 942 -40.47 11.97 1.16
C GLY A 942 -40.26 11.25 -0.18
N GLY A 943 -41.27 11.18 -1.06
CA GLY A 943 -41.12 10.56 -2.38
C GLY A 943 -40.20 11.34 -3.33
N ALA A 944 -39.85 10.70 -4.46
CA ALA A 944 -38.97 11.26 -5.49
C ALA A 944 -39.71 11.62 -6.78
N ARG A 945 -39.21 12.63 -7.50
CA ARG A 945 -39.55 12.91 -8.91
C ARG A 945 -38.25 13.03 -9.71
N LEU A 946 -37.90 11.96 -10.42
CA LEU A 946 -36.78 11.95 -11.35
C LEU A 946 -37.22 12.63 -12.66
N VAL A 947 -36.39 13.53 -13.19
CA VAL A 947 -36.71 14.30 -14.39
C VAL A 947 -35.67 14.04 -15.46
N GLY A 948 -36.13 13.71 -16.67
CA GLY A 948 -35.26 13.55 -17.83
C GLY A 948 -34.59 14.88 -18.21
N ASP A 949 -33.33 14.81 -18.63
CA ASP A 949 -32.55 15.96 -19.09
C ASP A 949 -32.26 15.91 -20.60
N ALA A 950 -31.67 16.99 -21.11
CA ALA A 950 -31.35 17.13 -22.53
C ALA A 950 -30.22 16.20 -23.00
N GLN A 951 -29.42 15.60 -22.11
CA GLN A 951 -28.30 14.73 -22.51
C GLN A 951 -28.73 13.28 -22.79
N LEU A 952 -29.82 12.82 -22.16
CA LEU A 952 -30.29 11.44 -22.29
C LEU A 952 -31.40 11.23 -23.34
N SER A 953 -32.03 12.31 -23.84
CA SER A 953 -33.07 12.25 -24.89
C SER A 953 -34.24 11.29 -24.60
N LEU A 954 -34.65 11.20 -23.33
CA LEU A 954 -35.65 10.26 -22.83
C LEU A 954 -37.08 10.77 -23.03
N ASN A 955 -37.51 10.84 -24.29
CA ASN A 955 -38.89 11.14 -24.65
C ASN A 955 -39.76 9.87 -24.47
N ARG A 956 -40.93 10.02 -23.82
CA ARG A 956 -41.84 8.93 -23.42
C ARG A 956 -41.13 7.80 -22.69
N MET A 957 -40.87 8.02 -21.40
CA MET A 957 -40.24 7.00 -20.56
C MET A 957 -41.21 5.88 -20.18
N HIS A 958 -40.72 4.65 -20.25
CA HIS A 958 -41.27 3.48 -19.57
C HIS A 958 -40.39 3.12 -18.38
N VAL A 959 -41.00 2.56 -17.33
CA VAL A 959 -40.33 2.16 -16.08
C VAL A 959 -40.54 0.68 -15.81
N ARG A 960 -39.53 0.02 -15.24
CA ARG A 960 -39.62 -1.35 -14.77
C ARG A 960 -38.65 -1.63 -13.62
N GLY A 961 -39.14 -2.21 -12.54
CA GLY A 961 -38.27 -2.84 -11.52
C GLY A 961 -37.53 -4.03 -12.13
N ILE A 962 -36.23 -4.14 -11.88
CA ILE A 962 -35.38 -5.18 -12.48
C ILE A 962 -34.74 -6.15 -11.49
N GLY A 963 -35.09 -6.05 -10.19
CA GLY A 963 -34.37 -6.76 -9.13
C GLY A 963 -33.12 -6.00 -8.70
N ASP A 964 -32.35 -6.57 -7.79
CA ASP A 964 -30.97 -6.13 -7.54
C ASP A 964 -30.11 -6.47 -8.77
N PHE A 965 -29.80 -5.46 -9.58
CA PHE A 965 -29.05 -5.64 -10.82
C PHE A 965 -27.55 -5.43 -10.62
N ASN A 966 -27.16 -4.70 -9.58
CA ASN A 966 -25.77 -4.31 -9.31
C ASN A 966 -25.10 -5.16 -8.20
N GLY A 967 -25.87 -5.91 -7.40
CA GLY A 967 -25.42 -6.78 -6.32
C GLY A 967 -25.27 -6.10 -4.95
N ASP A 968 -25.91 -4.93 -4.72
CA ASP A 968 -25.78 -4.17 -3.46
C ASP A 968 -26.84 -4.50 -2.40
N GLY A 969 -27.74 -5.44 -2.68
CA GLY A 969 -28.79 -5.89 -1.78
C GLY A 969 -30.08 -5.06 -1.81
N ARG A 970 -30.23 -4.10 -2.73
CA ARG A 970 -31.50 -3.35 -2.96
C ARG A 970 -32.01 -3.57 -4.37
N ASN A 971 -33.31 -3.37 -4.58
CA ASN A 971 -33.86 -3.43 -5.92
C ASN A 971 -33.47 -2.20 -6.76
N ASP A 972 -33.30 -2.38 -8.07
CA ASP A 972 -32.97 -1.34 -9.05
C ASP A 972 -34.13 -1.04 -10.02
N LEU A 973 -34.09 0.16 -10.62
CA LEU A 973 -35.11 0.68 -11.53
C LEU A 973 -34.55 0.92 -12.94
N ALA A 974 -35.06 0.21 -13.94
CA ALA A 974 -34.82 0.52 -15.35
C ALA A 974 -35.79 1.58 -15.88
N ILE A 975 -35.23 2.63 -16.48
CA ILE A 975 -35.92 3.69 -17.20
C ILE A 975 -35.56 3.58 -18.69
N ILE A 976 -36.57 3.43 -19.54
CA ILE A 976 -36.39 3.15 -20.98
C ILE A 976 -37.06 4.25 -21.80
N GLY A 977 -36.27 4.96 -22.62
CA GLY A 977 -36.80 5.96 -23.56
C GLY A 977 -36.82 5.45 -25.01
N TYR A 978 -37.60 6.10 -25.88
CA TYR A 978 -37.71 5.75 -27.31
C TYR A 978 -36.39 5.93 -28.12
N GLY A 979 -35.34 6.48 -27.51
CA GLY A 979 -34.02 6.69 -28.13
C GLY A 979 -33.07 5.49 -28.15
N GLY A 980 -33.49 4.29 -27.75
CA GLY A 980 -32.67 3.06 -27.84
C GLY A 980 -31.62 2.87 -26.73
N CYS A 981 -31.69 3.69 -25.67
CA CYS A 981 -30.94 3.51 -24.44
C CYS A 981 -31.91 3.29 -23.25
N ALA A 982 -31.58 2.30 -22.42
CA ALA A 982 -32.08 2.19 -21.07
C ALA A 982 -31.07 2.82 -20.09
N VAL A 983 -31.60 3.29 -18.97
CA VAL A 983 -30.85 3.85 -17.85
C VAL A 983 -31.30 3.10 -16.60
N ILE A 984 -30.36 2.50 -15.88
CA ILE A 984 -30.62 1.81 -14.61
C ILE A 984 -30.24 2.79 -13.50
N VAL A 985 -31.24 3.08 -12.65
CA VAL A 985 -31.11 3.88 -11.45
C VAL A 985 -30.91 2.92 -10.28
N PRO A 986 -29.78 2.99 -9.55
CA PRO A 986 -29.55 2.09 -8.43
C PRO A 986 -30.48 2.41 -7.25
N GLY A 987 -30.94 1.38 -6.54
CA GLY A 987 -31.57 1.53 -5.23
C GLY A 987 -30.56 2.07 -4.21
N GLN A 988 -31.02 2.80 -3.18
CA GLN A 988 -30.13 3.31 -2.13
C GLN A 988 -30.84 3.40 -0.78
N ALA A 989 -30.10 3.17 0.32
CA ALA A 989 -30.64 3.20 1.68
C ALA A 989 -31.35 4.54 2.01
N GLY A 990 -32.63 4.49 2.36
CA GLY A 990 -33.47 5.67 2.62
C GLY A 990 -33.92 6.44 1.37
N GLY A 991 -33.66 5.90 0.17
CA GLY A 991 -34.27 6.31 -1.07
C GLY A 991 -33.80 7.66 -1.59
N TYR A 992 -34.57 8.22 -2.52
CA TYR A 992 -34.34 9.51 -3.15
C TYR A 992 -35.47 10.45 -2.76
N THR A 993 -35.15 11.71 -2.43
CA THR A 993 -36.17 12.67 -1.97
C THR A 993 -36.18 13.92 -2.85
N GLY A 994 -37.38 14.44 -3.16
CA GLY A 994 -37.51 15.68 -3.93
C GLY A 994 -37.37 15.52 -5.46
N ARG A 995 -37.03 16.60 -6.16
CA ARG A 995 -36.95 16.66 -7.64
C ARG A 995 -35.49 16.55 -8.10
N ILE A 996 -35.17 15.49 -8.83
CA ILE A 996 -33.77 15.10 -9.15
C ILE A 996 -33.59 14.95 -10.67
N PRO A 997 -32.59 15.61 -11.30
CA PRO A 997 -32.19 15.32 -12.68
C PRO A 997 -31.55 13.93 -12.78
N ILE A 998 -31.95 13.11 -13.75
CA ILE A 998 -31.45 11.72 -13.87
C ILE A 998 -29.92 11.66 -14.03
N SER A 999 -29.30 12.58 -14.78
CA SER A 999 -27.83 12.70 -14.88
C SER A 999 -27.10 13.06 -13.58
N GLY A 1000 -27.81 13.52 -12.55
CA GLY A 1000 -27.25 13.86 -11.24
C GLY A 1000 -27.15 12.68 -10.26
N ILE A 1001 -27.62 11.49 -10.64
CA ILE A 1001 -27.63 10.30 -9.79
C ILE A 1001 -26.27 9.59 -9.85
N ALA A 1002 -25.67 9.33 -8.69
CA ALA A 1002 -24.44 8.55 -8.58
C ALA A 1002 -24.71 7.06 -8.88
N GLY A 1003 -23.73 6.35 -9.46
CA GLY A 1003 -23.86 4.93 -9.78
C GLY A 1003 -24.77 4.59 -10.98
N LEU A 1004 -25.24 5.59 -11.73
CA LEU A 1004 -26.14 5.42 -12.88
C LEU A 1004 -25.51 4.53 -13.99
N ILE A 1005 -26.14 3.40 -14.32
CA ILE A 1005 -25.67 2.50 -15.39
C ILE A 1005 -26.45 2.78 -16.67
N ARG A 1006 -25.75 3.03 -17.79
CA ARG A 1006 -26.37 3.32 -19.09
C ARG A 1006 -26.20 2.16 -20.06
N VAL A 1007 -27.32 1.57 -20.50
CA VAL A 1007 -27.35 0.43 -21.42
C VAL A 1007 -27.93 0.89 -22.77
N CYS A 1008 -27.06 1.25 -23.70
CA CYS A 1008 -27.45 1.62 -25.07
C CYS A 1008 -27.19 0.46 -26.04
N ALA A 1009 -28.16 0.17 -26.91
CA ALA A 1009 -27.89 -0.67 -28.08
C ALA A 1009 -27.03 0.12 -29.09
N PRO A 1010 -25.98 -0.45 -29.68
CA PRO A 1010 -25.32 0.16 -30.83
C PRO A 1010 -26.32 0.16 -32.00
N PHE A 1011 -26.67 1.34 -32.51
CA PHE A 1011 -27.59 1.49 -33.64
C PHE A 1011 -26.99 0.87 -34.92
N MET A 1012 -27.33 -0.39 -35.19
CA MET A 1012 -27.27 -0.95 -36.53
C MET A 1012 -28.37 -0.27 -37.37
N ASN A 1013 -27.95 0.56 -38.31
CA ASN A 1013 -28.83 1.34 -39.17
C ASN A 1013 -29.45 0.47 -40.28
N GLU A 1014 -30.25 -0.53 -39.90
CA GLU A 1014 -31.17 -1.19 -40.82
C GLU A 1014 -32.47 -0.39 -40.89
N ALA A 1015 -32.67 0.26 -42.03
CA ALA A 1015 -33.86 1.04 -42.30
C ALA A 1015 -35.11 0.16 -42.12
N ARG A 1016 -36.02 0.59 -41.25
CA ARG A 1016 -37.41 0.09 -41.28
C ARG A 1016 -38.00 0.42 -42.64
N THR A 1017 -38.02 -0.56 -43.54
CA THR A 1017 -38.92 -0.61 -44.68
C THR A 1017 -40.34 -0.79 -44.15
N SER A 1018 -40.93 0.31 -43.66
CA SER A 1018 -42.37 0.40 -43.46
C SER A 1018 -43.05 0.01 -44.77
N HIS A 1019 -43.98 -0.93 -44.71
CA HIS A 1019 -44.90 -1.16 -45.82
C HIS A 1019 -45.59 0.16 -46.20
N ASP A 1020 -45.34 0.57 -47.43
CA ASP A 1020 -46.12 1.53 -48.22
C ASP A 1020 -46.17 3.01 -47.77
N ARG A 1021 -45.29 3.85 -48.37
CA ARG A 1021 -45.71 5.00 -49.22
C ARG A 1021 -44.51 5.70 -49.89
N ARG A 1022 -44.57 5.76 -51.24
CA ARG A 1022 -43.84 6.55 -52.27
C ARG A 1022 -42.58 7.37 -51.90
N PRO A 1023 -41.52 7.33 -52.74
CA PRO A 1023 -40.28 8.09 -52.51
C PRO A 1023 -40.38 9.56 -52.95
N LEU A 1024 -39.66 10.43 -52.24
CA LEU A 1024 -39.18 11.71 -52.73
C LEU A 1024 -37.65 11.75 -52.56
N ALA A 1025 -36.96 12.26 -53.58
CA ALA A 1025 -35.52 12.10 -53.74
C ALA A 1025 -34.71 13.27 -53.17
N GLY A 1026 -33.46 12.99 -52.79
CA GLY A 1026 -32.38 13.96 -52.82
C GLY A 1026 -31.92 14.54 -51.47
N ALA A 1027 -30.88 13.92 -50.91
CA ALA A 1027 -29.81 14.64 -50.21
C ALA A 1027 -28.53 13.80 -50.27
N THR A 1028 -27.45 14.38 -50.78
CA THR A 1028 -26.13 13.75 -50.91
C THR A 1028 -25.21 14.12 -49.77
N SER A 1029 -24.18 13.27 -49.59
CA SER A 1029 -22.77 13.62 -49.33
C SER A 1029 -22.15 13.21 -47.98
N THR A 1030 -21.04 12.46 -48.10
CA THR A 1030 -19.71 12.66 -47.44
C THR A 1030 -19.61 13.00 -45.94
N ALA A 1031 -18.63 12.55 -45.16
CA ALA A 1031 -17.52 11.58 -45.26
C ALA A 1031 -16.86 11.49 -43.85
N THR A 1032 -15.95 10.58 -43.47
CA THR A 1032 -15.21 9.50 -44.16
C THR A 1032 -14.93 8.38 -43.14
N ALA A 1033 -14.49 7.18 -43.58
CA ALA A 1033 -14.00 6.13 -42.67
C ALA A 1033 -12.46 6.02 -42.69
N ALA A 1034 -11.86 5.76 -41.52
CA ALA A 1034 -10.52 5.19 -41.37
C ALA A 1034 -10.55 4.18 -40.20
N PRO A 1035 -9.78 3.07 -40.24
CA PRO A 1035 -10.13 1.87 -39.49
C PRO A 1035 -9.34 1.70 -38.18
N ILE A 1036 -9.95 1.02 -37.20
CA ILE A 1036 -9.21 0.29 -36.15
C ILE A 1036 -9.57 -1.18 -36.28
N SER A 1037 -8.54 -2.01 -36.36
CA SER A 1037 -8.61 -3.43 -36.66
C SER A 1037 -8.81 -4.31 -35.42
N SER A 1038 -9.53 -5.42 -35.63
CA SER A 1038 -9.42 -6.68 -34.88
C SER A 1038 -9.48 -6.62 -33.35
N LEU A 1039 -10.70 -6.64 -32.81
CA LEU A 1039 -11.02 -7.51 -31.69
C LEU A 1039 -11.87 -8.68 -32.20
N ALA A 1040 -11.36 -9.90 -32.01
CA ALA A 1040 -11.99 -11.11 -32.52
C ALA A 1040 -13.26 -11.44 -31.74
N ARG A 1041 -14.31 -11.90 -32.44
CA ARG A 1041 -15.54 -12.41 -31.82
C ARG A 1041 -15.25 -13.68 -31.01
N PRO A 1042 -15.67 -13.77 -29.73
CA PRO A 1042 -16.11 -15.02 -29.16
C PRO A 1042 -17.52 -15.34 -29.69
N ARG A 1043 -17.73 -16.57 -30.18
CA ARG A 1043 -19.08 -17.09 -30.37
C ARG A 1043 -19.69 -17.31 -28.98
N ALA A 1044 -20.95 -16.90 -28.78
CA ALA A 1044 -21.68 -17.24 -27.58
C ALA A 1044 -21.92 -18.76 -27.49
N PRO A 1045 -21.56 -19.42 -26.38
CA PRO A 1045 -22.22 -20.63 -25.91
C PRO A 1045 -23.43 -20.25 -25.04
N THR A 1046 -24.49 -21.04 -25.15
CA THR A 1046 -25.74 -20.89 -24.41
C THR A 1046 -25.54 -21.12 -22.90
N VAL A 1047 -25.80 -20.10 -22.07
CA VAL A 1047 -25.99 -20.17 -20.61
C VAL A 1047 -27.08 -19.14 -20.28
N ALA A 1048 -28.29 -19.45 -19.81
CA ALA A 1048 -28.74 -20.44 -18.81
C ALA A 1048 -28.31 -20.09 -17.38
N VAL A 1049 -28.88 -19.01 -16.83
CA VAL A 1049 -28.95 -18.80 -15.38
C VAL A 1049 -30.40 -19.02 -14.96
N ALA A 1050 -30.63 -20.12 -14.25
CA ALA A 1050 -31.79 -20.25 -13.38
C ALA A 1050 -31.49 -19.54 -12.07
N HIS A 1051 -32.44 -18.78 -11.54
CA HIS A 1051 -32.49 -18.56 -10.11
C HIS A 1051 -33.04 -19.83 -9.45
N THR A 1052 -32.43 -20.19 -8.33
CA THR A 1052 -33.06 -20.97 -7.24
C THR A 1052 -34.37 -20.28 -6.79
N SER A 1053 -35.38 -20.95 -6.26
CA SER A 1053 -35.57 -22.35 -5.82
C SER A 1053 -37.06 -22.65 -5.63
N SER A 1054 -37.45 -23.94 -5.47
CA SER A 1054 -38.57 -24.47 -4.62
C SER A 1054 -39.98 -23.83 -4.76
N MET A 1055 -41.10 -24.49 -5.07
CA MET A 1055 -41.72 -25.78 -4.65
C MET A 1055 -42.86 -26.12 -5.67
N ASP A 1056 -43.50 -27.29 -5.82
CA ASP A 1056 -43.46 -28.68 -5.29
C ASP A 1056 -44.12 -29.55 -6.42
N ALA A 1057 -43.60 -30.68 -6.92
CA ALA A 1057 -43.33 -32.02 -6.33
C ALA A 1057 -44.40 -33.10 -6.71
N VAL A 1058 -44.16 -34.38 -6.36
CA VAL A 1058 -45.13 -35.45 -5.93
C VAL A 1058 -45.62 -36.55 -6.93
N ARG A 1059 -45.27 -37.89 -6.81
CA ARG A 1059 -45.68 -39.31 -7.31
C ARG A 1059 -45.75 -39.91 -8.77
N ARG A 1060 -44.89 -40.82 -9.27
CA ARG A 1060 -45.19 -41.74 -10.44
C ARG A 1060 -46.55 -42.52 -10.31
N PRO A 1061 -47.18 -43.13 -11.36
CA PRO A 1061 -46.59 -44.07 -12.36
C PRO A 1061 -47.14 -43.94 -13.81
N PRO A 1062 -46.69 -44.75 -14.80
CA PRO A 1062 -45.80 -45.94 -14.73
C PRO A 1062 -44.47 -45.88 -15.51
#